data_AF-A0A660WAQ5-F1
#
_entry.id   AF-A0A660WAQ5-F1
#
_cell.length_a   1.000
_cell.length_b   1.000
_cell.length_c   1.000
_cell.angle_alpha   90.00
_cell.angle_beta   90.00
_cell.angle_gamma   90.00
#
_symmetry.space_group_name_H-M   'P 1'
#
loop_
_entity.id
_entity.type
_entity.pdbx_description
1 polymer ?
#
loop_
_entity_poly.entity_id
_entity_poly.type
_entity_poly.pdbx_seq_one_letter_code
_entity_poly.pdbx_strand_id
1 'polypeptide(L)'
;MSIRVNIMGNPGRRRAGYAWGARLGLVLAVLAGLCAGELTAGGWWNAKWPNRVRVKLDTRAAARVRRAKLPGDDIAVVQFRTAGLADKSGRDIRVVSASGKVLPSRILQTGPGDLLRLAFAASGGSKYYIYFNNANAPASQAKPLEIRRGVLLEVWPYAGGQARNITQARKTLARASQAKPIGRGFRDRIFLGHNPFGPQSKIVQRYTAYFLAPKAGEYRFVISSNNASFLLINDRLIISDGGWHGPRRYPNHTGTISLNKGPAKLTLIHINPWGWAMAMVAWQRGDRPLIAPIPPGAYTEIIPAQAGPIERYSSAGGVDFTVGPGGEAFVENRYFQRRVFRVQTTGRRLGKKTRWAWDFGDGQQVVSPGESVEHIYLRPGTYGVTVKLQKSRKTKAKPSLARTHRVHVDRDWNKITRNKLDSLKDYAKIVAGYNFAALDAQANLNAALLLRRAGDFGALSNACKAFVTRAKASDKQIQRLLAIYVQALLADGRASQAVAALKKAATMSTDPDTQATMLLRAGRLQLDQLDKPDAAMKTFDAILAKLTGHAKASLLRQGRIGIGDAWLARSQADKARLAYAQAGPGDGRAKKYPGIVRGDFARQAEDYLRRRNYPAAAEAVEKWERTLPADKLTGYSTLLRCEVLLARKKYADAARQAERLVNANPQSNYAASLLKLAIRAYTKINKPRQANRCQERIIKNYPENREIGK
;
A
#
# COMPACT_ATOMS: atom_id res chain seq x y z
N MET A 1 61.26 83.84 -0.50
CA MET A 1 61.54 84.99 -1.40
C MET A 1 60.19 85.49 -1.90
N SER A 2 59.82 86.69 -1.50
CA SER A 2 58.53 87.36 -1.74
C SER A 2 58.31 87.70 -3.22
N ILE A 3 57.04 87.85 -3.64
CA ILE A 3 56.45 88.76 -4.68
C ILE A 3 54.99 88.28 -4.89
N ARG A 4 53.92 88.94 -4.41
CA ARG A 4 53.15 90.10 -4.95
C ARG A 4 52.71 89.92 -6.42
N VAL A 5 51.53 90.27 -6.96
CA VAL A 5 50.21 90.81 -6.56
C VAL A 5 49.43 91.03 -7.91
N ASN A 6 48.11 91.30 -7.86
CA ASN A 6 47.23 91.93 -8.88
C ASN A 6 46.44 91.01 -9.87
N ILE A 7 45.20 91.30 -10.32
CA ILE A 7 44.19 92.36 -10.05
C ILE A 7 42.81 91.92 -10.60
N MET A 8 41.76 92.41 -9.92
CA MET A 8 40.36 92.74 -10.26
C MET A 8 39.66 92.25 -11.55
N GLY A 9 38.36 91.95 -11.36
CA GLY A 9 37.33 92.06 -12.41
C GLY A 9 35.93 91.58 -11.97
N ASN A 10 35.10 92.48 -11.45
CA ASN A 10 33.62 92.41 -11.33
C ASN A 10 33.13 93.74 -11.96
N PRO A 11 31.91 93.97 -12.51
CA PRO A 11 30.61 93.45 -12.02
C PRO A 11 29.49 93.24 -13.07
N GLY A 12 28.35 92.67 -12.64
CA GLY A 12 27.12 92.68 -13.45
C GLY A 12 25.89 92.10 -12.73
N ARG A 13 24.94 92.96 -12.39
CA ARG A 13 23.81 92.73 -11.46
C ARG A 13 22.51 92.31 -12.16
N ARG A 14 21.73 91.47 -11.44
CA ARG A 14 20.25 91.48 -11.20
C ARG A 14 19.27 90.69 -12.11
N ARG A 15 18.56 89.76 -11.40
CA ARG A 15 17.11 89.41 -11.38
C ARG A 15 16.50 88.77 -12.65
N ALA A 16 15.59 87.79 -12.62
CA ALA A 16 14.96 86.93 -11.63
C ALA A 16 14.22 85.82 -12.44
N GLY A 17 14.02 84.60 -11.89
CA GLY A 17 13.11 83.63 -12.52
C GLY A 17 13.32 82.16 -12.14
N TYR A 18 12.54 81.71 -11.15
CA TYR A 18 11.94 80.37 -10.97
C TYR A 18 12.69 79.07 -11.34
N ALA A 19 12.91 78.29 -10.26
CA ALA A 19 12.57 76.88 -10.06
C ALA A 19 13.38 75.73 -10.71
N TRP A 20 14.14 75.06 -9.82
CA TRP A 20 14.24 73.60 -9.59
C TRP A 20 14.56 72.66 -10.75
N GLY A 21 15.79 72.13 -10.74
CA GLY A 21 16.19 70.95 -11.50
C GLY A 21 17.53 70.38 -11.05
N ALA A 22 17.49 69.34 -10.21
CA ALA A 22 18.66 68.66 -9.66
C ALA A 22 19.54 68.04 -10.75
N ARG A 23 20.87 68.29 -10.67
CA ARG A 23 21.90 67.51 -11.36
C ARG A 23 22.97 67.09 -10.36
N LEU A 24 22.83 65.87 -9.84
CA LEU A 24 23.91 65.12 -9.21
C LEU A 24 23.85 63.71 -9.78
N GLY A 25 24.70 63.45 -10.76
CA GLY A 25 24.71 62.20 -11.46
C GLY A 25 25.91 62.10 -12.39
N LEU A 26 27.08 61.80 -11.84
CA LEU A 26 28.12 61.09 -12.58
C LEU A 26 29.27 60.52 -11.72
N VAL A 27 29.00 59.74 -10.66
CA VAL A 27 29.97 58.73 -10.16
C VAL A 27 29.19 57.57 -9.53
N LEU A 28 28.63 56.67 -10.34
CA LEU A 28 28.15 55.34 -9.91
C LEU A 28 27.74 54.50 -11.14
N ALA A 29 28.71 54.17 -12.00
CA ALA A 29 28.39 53.33 -13.17
C ALA A 29 29.57 52.51 -13.72
N VAL A 30 30.42 51.89 -12.88
CA VAL A 30 31.16 50.69 -13.28
C VAL A 30 31.43 49.82 -12.05
N LEU A 31 30.49 48.92 -11.72
CA LEU A 31 30.74 47.63 -11.05
C LEU A 31 29.41 46.83 -10.99
N ALA A 32 28.74 46.68 -12.14
CA ALA A 32 27.75 45.63 -12.34
C ALA A 32 28.46 44.41 -12.96
N GLY A 33 29.38 43.81 -12.20
CA GLY A 33 30.19 42.66 -12.62
C GLY A 33 30.08 41.53 -11.61
N LEU A 34 29.39 40.45 -11.99
CA LEU A 34 29.44 39.11 -11.40
C LEU A 34 29.53 39.05 -9.86
N CYS A 35 28.38 38.98 -9.17
CA CYS A 35 28.35 38.52 -7.77
C CYS A 35 28.77 37.03 -7.69
N ALA A 36 30.08 36.76 -7.70
CA ALA A 36 30.62 35.64 -6.97
C ALA A 36 30.32 35.93 -5.49
N GLY A 37 29.36 35.21 -4.90
CA GLY A 37 29.07 35.39 -3.49
C GLY A 37 30.30 35.02 -2.69
N GLU A 38 30.88 35.96 -1.94
CA GLU A 38 31.96 35.68 -1.01
C GLU A 38 31.51 34.57 -0.06
N LEU A 39 32.26 33.47 -0.05
CA LEU A 39 32.00 32.36 0.86
C LEU A 39 32.17 32.86 2.30
N THR A 40 31.18 32.60 3.15
CA THR A 40 31.35 32.83 4.60
C THR A 40 32.45 31.90 5.16
N ALA A 41 32.95 32.21 6.37
CA ALA A 41 33.92 31.38 7.08
C ALA A 41 33.48 29.90 7.08
N GLY A 42 34.35 29.00 6.56
CA GLY A 42 34.06 27.58 6.42
C GLY A 42 33.42 27.13 5.09
N GLY A 43 33.39 28.01 4.07
CA GLY A 43 32.99 27.63 2.71
C GLY A 43 31.48 27.47 2.52
N TRP A 44 30.66 28.23 3.26
CA TRP A 44 29.20 28.26 3.12
C TRP A 44 28.77 29.47 2.28
N TRP A 45 28.02 29.24 1.21
CA TRP A 45 27.66 30.29 0.25
C TRP A 45 26.81 31.42 0.84
N ASN A 46 25.75 31.10 1.60
CA ASN A 46 24.87 32.11 2.16
C ASN A 46 24.18 31.60 3.43
N ALA A 47 24.36 32.30 4.56
CA ALA A 47 23.79 31.91 5.86
C ALA A 47 22.25 31.95 5.88
N LYS A 48 21.60 32.75 5.02
CA LYS A 48 20.13 32.79 4.87
C LYS A 48 19.55 31.49 4.28
N TRP A 49 20.39 30.65 3.68
CA TRP A 49 20.07 29.26 3.35
C TRP A 49 20.75 28.33 4.36
N PRO A 50 20.08 28.03 5.48
CA PRO A 50 20.70 27.38 6.61
C PRO A 50 20.93 25.89 6.40
N ASN A 51 20.41 25.28 5.33
CA ASN A 51 20.64 23.86 5.03
C ASN A 51 21.26 23.68 3.64
N ARG A 52 22.16 22.70 3.53
CA ARG A 52 22.67 22.27 2.22
C ARG A 52 22.87 20.75 2.15
N VAL A 53 22.96 20.24 0.94
CA VAL A 53 23.55 18.92 0.65
C VAL A 53 24.73 19.08 -0.31
N ARG A 54 25.75 18.25 -0.12
CA ARG A 54 26.84 18.11 -1.09
C ARG A 54 26.38 17.18 -2.22
N VAL A 55 26.77 17.48 -3.45
CA VAL A 55 26.42 16.68 -4.62
C VAL A 55 27.68 16.13 -5.26
N LYS A 56 27.70 14.80 -5.44
CA LYS A 56 28.77 14.07 -6.12
C LYS A 56 28.26 13.56 -7.47
N LEU A 57 28.92 13.98 -8.54
CA LEU A 57 28.62 13.51 -9.90
C LEU A 57 29.18 12.11 -10.13
N ASP A 58 28.50 11.31 -10.97
CA ASP A 58 29.08 10.11 -11.56
C ASP A 58 30.23 10.52 -12.50
N THR A 59 31.45 10.13 -12.16
CA THR A 59 32.66 10.57 -12.86
C THR A 59 32.78 9.96 -14.25
N ARG A 60 32.29 8.73 -14.46
CA ARG A 60 32.35 8.05 -15.76
C ARG A 60 31.36 8.67 -16.74
N ALA A 61 30.12 8.92 -16.29
CA ALA A 61 29.11 9.62 -17.08
C ALA A 61 29.55 11.05 -17.40
N ALA A 62 30.06 11.79 -16.41
CA ALA A 62 30.59 13.14 -16.62
C ALA A 62 31.70 13.17 -17.68
N ALA A 63 32.63 12.20 -17.65
CA ALA A 63 33.70 12.12 -18.63
C ALA A 63 33.20 11.78 -20.05
N ARG A 64 32.15 10.96 -20.19
CA ARG A 64 31.54 10.67 -21.51
C ARG A 64 30.79 11.88 -22.06
N VAL A 65 29.96 12.52 -21.24
CA VAL A 65 29.18 13.69 -21.62
C VAL A 65 30.11 14.83 -22.10
N ARG A 66 31.18 15.13 -21.36
CA ARG A 66 32.16 16.16 -21.73
C ARG A 66 32.88 15.85 -23.04
N ARG A 67 33.25 14.58 -23.26
CA ARG A 67 33.92 14.14 -24.50
C ARG A 67 33.03 14.27 -25.73
N ALA A 68 31.71 14.19 -25.56
CA ALA A 68 30.77 14.33 -26.67
C ALA A 68 30.68 15.75 -27.24
N LYS A 69 31.13 16.78 -26.48
CA LYS A 69 31.19 18.19 -26.91
C LYS A 69 29.90 18.69 -27.59
N LEU A 70 28.74 18.25 -27.08
CA LEU A 70 27.44 18.59 -27.65
C LEU A 70 27.05 20.03 -27.29
N PRO A 71 26.30 20.74 -28.16
CA PRO A 71 25.85 22.11 -27.88
C PRO A 71 24.94 22.18 -26.65
N GLY A 72 24.99 23.29 -25.91
CA GLY A 72 24.22 23.51 -24.68
C GLY A 72 24.88 22.92 -23.43
N ASP A 73 24.23 23.08 -22.28
CA ASP A 73 24.77 22.69 -20.98
C ASP A 73 24.85 21.17 -20.78
N ASP A 74 25.89 20.71 -20.08
CA ASP A 74 25.94 19.37 -19.50
C ASP A 74 24.92 19.27 -18.37
N ILE A 75 24.04 18.26 -18.41
CA ILE A 75 22.91 18.16 -17.48
C ILE A 75 23.19 17.12 -16.41
N ALA A 76 23.37 17.57 -15.17
CA ALA A 76 23.43 16.72 -14.01
C ALA A 76 22.07 16.59 -13.32
N VAL A 77 21.76 15.40 -12.79
CA VAL A 77 20.46 15.10 -12.16
C VAL A 77 20.67 14.44 -10.81
N VAL A 78 20.03 14.99 -9.79
CA VAL A 78 20.16 14.55 -8.40
C VAL A 78 18.80 14.42 -7.75
N GLN A 79 18.69 13.46 -6.83
CA GLN A 79 17.49 13.19 -6.06
C GLN A 79 17.83 12.93 -4.60
N PHE A 80 17.08 13.54 -3.69
CA PHE A 80 17.20 13.31 -2.25
C PHE A 80 15.90 13.69 -1.53
N ARG A 81 15.87 13.59 -0.20
CA ARG A 81 14.73 14.04 0.62
C ARG A 81 15.11 15.26 1.42
N THR A 82 14.26 16.29 1.42
CA THR A 82 14.56 17.59 2.06
C THR A 82 14.21 17.66 3.54
N ALA A 83 13.76 16.55 4.15
CA ALA A 83 13.29 16.49 5.54
C ALA A 83 12.15 17.46 5.86
N GLY A 84 11.37 17.86 4.84
CA GLY A 84 10.29 18.83 4.97
C GLY A 84 10.76 20.28 5.13
N LEU A 85 12.06 20.53 5.00
CA LEU A 85 12.68 21.84 5.23
C LEU A 85 12.65 22.74 4.00
N ALA A 86 12.56 22.18 2.79
CA ALA A 86 12.45 22.97 1.57
C ALA A 86 11.01 23.44 1.35
N ASP A 87 10.84 24.58 0.68
CA ASP A 87 9.54 25.06 0.24
C ASP A 87 8.88 24.02 -0.69
N LYS A 88 7.55 23.84 -0.58
CA LYS A 88 6.80 22.83 -1.37
C LYS A 88 6.91 23.06 -2.87
N SER A 89 7.09 24.30 -3.32
CA SER A 89 7.31 24.66 -4.73
C SER A 89 8.76 24.46 -5.17
N GLY A 90 9.70 24.39 -4.22
CA GLY A 90 11.14 24.42 -4.48
C GLY A 90 11.70 25.80 -4.84
N ARG A 91 10.94 26.88 -4.65
CA ARG A 91 11.38 28.27 -4.94
C ARG A 91 12.63 28.70 -4.15
N ASP A 92 12.85 28.10 -2.99
CA ASP A 92 13.97 28.35 -2.11
C ASP A 92 15.22 27.53 -2.46
N ILE A 93 15.16 26.64 -3.44
CA ILE A 93 16.31 25.81 -3.82
C ILE A 93 17.34 26.64 -4.61
N ARG A 94 18.62 26.51 -4.27
CA ARG A 94 19.75 27.06 -5.05
C ARG A 94 20.82 26.00 -5.27
N VAL A 95 21.24 25.84 -6.53
CA VAL A 95 22.40 25.01 -6.87
C VAL A 95 23.60 25.92 -7.02
N VAL A 96 24.68 25.61 -6.32
CA VAL A 96 25.86 26.47 -6.23
C VAL A 96 27.13 25.66 -6.50
N SER A 97 28.03 26.21 -7.29
CA SER A 97 29.37 25.64 -7.51
C SER A 97 30.24 25.74 -6.25
N ALA A 98 31.40 25.08 -6.24
CA ALA A 98 32.38 25.27 -5.19
C ALA A 98 32.90 26.71 -5.05
N SER A 99 32.84 27.50 -6.13
CA SER A 99 33.26 28.91 -6.16
C SER A 99 32.17 29.90 -5.73
N GLY A 100 31.02 29.43 -5.24
CA GLY A 100 29.91 30.30 -4.83
C GLY A 100 29.01 30.80 -5.97
N LYS A 101 29.22 30.33 -7.22
CA LYS A 101 28.38 30.71 -8.37
C LYS A 101 27.06 29.95 -8.36
N VAL A 102 25.94 30.66 -8.41
CA VAL A 102 24.60 30.07 -8.58
C VAL A 102 24.44 29.56 -10.01
N LEU A 103 24.00 28.31 -10.17
CA LEU A 103 23.93 27.62 -11.46
C LEU A 103 22.48 27.55 -11.99
N PRO A 104 22.29 27.58 -13.33
CA PRO A 104 21.01 27.24 -13.95
C PRO A 104 20.54 25.87 -13.45
N SER A 105 19.31 25.83 -12.96
CA SER A 105 18.69 24.60 -12.47
C SER A 105 17.20 24.57 -12.75
N ARG A 106 16.63 23.37 -12.74
CA ARG A 106 15.20 23.14 -12.91
C ARG A 106 14.73 22.09 -11.91
N ILE A 107 13.73 22.45 -11.12
CA ILE A 107 13.03 21.50 -10.27
C ILE A 107 12.20 20.58 -11.15
N LEU A 108 12.51 19.29 -11.10
CA LEU A 108 11.77 18.27 -11.84
C LEU A 108 10.59 17.78 -11.00
N GLN A 109 10.79 17.57 -9.69
CA GLN A 109 9.75 17.02 -8.83
C GLN A 109 9.93 17.45 -7.36
N THR A 110 8.83 17.88 -6.73
CA THR A 110 8.69 18.06 -5.27
C THR A 110 7.55 17.16 -4.76
N GLY A 111 7.90 16.24 -3.86
CA GLY A 111 7.03 15.16 -3.40
C GLY A 111 6.92 13.99 -4.41
N PRO A 112 6.22 12.90 -4.05
CA PRO A 112 5.50 12.70 -2.79
C PRO A 112 6.44 12.61 -1.56
N GLY A 113 5.90 12.91 -0.38
CA GLY A 113 6.70 13.10 0.83
C GLY A 113 7.69 14.26 0.68
N ASP A 114 8.93 14.04 1.10
CA ASP A 114 10.01 15.03 1.02
C ASP A 114 10.89 14.91 -0.23
N LEU A 115 10.48 14.11 -1.21
CA LEU A 115 11.27 13.90 -2.43
C LEU A 115 11.56 15.22 -3.15
N LEU A 116 12.83 15.49 -3.44
CA LEU A 116 13.26 16.50 -4.38
C LEU A 116 14.05 15.83 -5.50
N ARG A 117 13.68 16.11 -6.74
CA ARG A 117 14.48 15.79 -7.93
C ARG A 117 14.71 17.07 -8.71
N LEU A 118 15.95 17.35 -9.08
CA LEU A 118 16.29 18.53 -9.87
C LEU A 118 17.38 18.20 -10.88
N ALA A 119 17.41 18.99 -11.96
CA ALA A 119 18.48 19.03 -12.93
C ALA A 119 19.23 20.36 -12.84
N PHE A 120 20.53 20.37 -13.15
CA PHE A 120 21.34 21.60 -13.19
C PHE A 120 22.46 21.53 -14.22
N ALA A 121 22.95 22.70 -14.63
CA ALA A 121 24.07 22.83 -15.56
C ALA A 121 25.40 22.51 -14.85
N ALA A 122 26.05 21.40 -15.24
CA ALA A 122 27.31 20.95 -14.68
C ALA A 122 28.50 21.61 -15.40
N SER A 123 28.93 22.78 -14.92
CA SER A 123 29.96 23.62 -15.55
C SER A 123 31.42 23.16 -15.29
N GLY A 124 31.77 21.90 -15.57
CA GLY A 124 33.17 21.41 -15.55
C GLY A 124 33.79 21.10 -14.18
N GLY A 125 33.31 21.70 -13.09
CA GLY A 125 33.73 21.40 -11.71
C GLY A 125 33.34 19.99 -11.21
N SER A 126 33.87 19.60 -10.04
CA SER A 126 33.60 18.29 -9.41
C SER A 126 32.76 18.37 -8.13
N LYS A 127 32.58 19.58 -7.58
CA LYS A 127 31.90 19.82 -6.30
C LYS A 127 30.75 20.82 -6.48
N TYR A 128 29.56 20.40 -6.08
CA TYR A 128 28.34 21.20 -6.14
C TYR A 128 27.58 21.09 -4.82
N TYR A 129 26.82 22.12 -4.50
CA TYR A 129 26.01 22.19 -3.30
C TYR A 129 24.58 22.59 -3.66
N ILE A 130 23.61 22.03 -2.94
CA ILE A 130 22.20 22.45 -3.06
C ILE A 130 21.79 23.03 -1.72
N TYR A 131 21.46 24.32 -1.73
CA TYR A 131 21.02 25.11 -0.59
C TYR A 131 19.50 25.26 -0.57
N PHE A 132 18.90 25.21 0.63
CA PHE A 132 17.45 25.30 0.82
C PHE A 132 17.09 25.77 2.24
N ASN A 133 15.78 25.87 2.52
CA ASN A 133 15.16 26.36 3.75
C ASN A 133 15.31 27.87 3.97
N ASN A 134 15.09 28.67 2.92
CA ASN A 134 14.99 30.13 3.04
C ASN A 134 13.55 30.57 2.73
N ALA A 135 12.79 30.91 3.78
CA ALA A 135 11.39 31.33 3.65
C ALA A 135 11.20 32.60 2.79
N ASN A 136 12.21 33.47 2.79
CA ASN A 136 12.24 34.75 2.07
C ASN A 136 13.20 34.67 0.86
N ALA A 137 13.33 33.49 0.25
CA ALA A 137 14.17 33.32 -0.92
C ALA A 137 13.67 34.24 -2.06
N PRO A 138 14.53 35.13 -2.61
CA PRO A 138 14.18 35.93 -3.78
C PRO A 138 13.98 35.02 -5.00
N ALA A 139 13.63 35.58 -6.16
CA ALA A 139 13.75 34.84 -7.41
C ALA A 139 15.21 34.42 -7.66
N SER A 140 15.42 33.31 -8.38
CA SER A 140 16.77 32.93 -8.81
C SER A 140 17.26 33.91 -9.87
N GLN A 141 18.47 34.44 -9.69
CA GLN A 141 19.13 35.29 -10.70
C GLN A 141 19.77 34.48 -11.84
N ALA A 142 19.93 33.17 -11.67
CA ALA A 142 20.42 32.31 -12.74
C ALA A 142 19.36 32.13 -13.82
N LYS A 143 19.78 32.16 -15.10
CA LYS A 143 18.92 31.85 -16.24
C LYS A 143 18.22 30.49 -16.05
N PRO A 144 16.98 30.31 -16.55
CA PRO A 144 16.33 29.01 -16.56
C PRO A 144 17.19 27.95 -17.25
N LEU A 145 17.21 26.73 -16.70
CA LEU A 145 17.93 25.62 -17.33
C LEU A 145 17.19 25.11 -18.56
N GLU A 146 17.83 25.21 -19.72
CA GLU A 146 17.38 24.53 -20.92
C GLU A 146 17.93 23.10 -20.97
N ILE A 147 17.04 22.11 -21.00
CA ILE A 147 17.46 20.69 -20.99
C ILE A 147 17.56 20.21 -22.44
N ARG A 148 18.80 20.05 -22.93
CA ARG A 148 19.14 19.52 -24.26
C ARG A 148 19.86 18.16 -24.23
N ARG A 149 19.53 17.34 -23.23
CA ARG A 149 20.14 16.02 -23.00
C ARG A 149 19.09 14.99 -22.57
N GLY A 150 19.37 13.71 -22.79
CA GLY A 150 18.60 12.59 -22.24
C GLY A 150 17.20 12.45 -22.82
N VAL A 151 16.39 11.61 -22.15
CA VAL A 151 14.95 11.44 -22.39
C VAL A 151 14.20 11.92 -21.16
N LEU A 152 13.72 13.16 -21.15
CA LEU A 152 12.91 13.69 -20.05
C LEU A 152 11.45 13.27 -20.24
N LEU A 153 10.92 12.49 -19.31
CA LEU A 153 9.49 12.19 -19.21
C LEU A 153 8.83 13.12 -18.19
N GLU A 154 7.76 13.77 -18.60
CA GLU A 154 6.87 14.57 -17.76
C GLU A 154 5.45 13.97 -17.80
N VAL A 155 4.81 13.83 -16.64
CA VAL A 155 3.50 13.19 -16.51
C VAL A 155 2.55 14.04 -15.67
N TRP A 156 1.33 14.22 -16.16
CA TRP A 156 0.26 14.98 -15.53
C TRP A 156 -1.02 14.15 -15.44
N PRO A 157 -1.93 14.47 -14.50
CA PRO A 157 -3.27 13.89 -14.53
C PRO A 157 -4.00 14.32 -15.80
N TYR A 158 -4.77 13.41 -16.38
CA TYR A 158 -5.66 13.72 -17.50
C TYR A 158 -6.90 14.45 -16.98
N ALA A 159 -7.09 15.69 -17.41
CA ALA A 159 -8.18 16.57 -17.01
C ALA A 159 -9.26 16.73 -18.11
N GLY A 160 -9.50 15.66 -18.88
CA GLY A 160 -10.41 15.69 -20.03
C GLY A 160 -9.83 16.42 -21.25
N GLY A 161 -10.35 16.11 -22.44
CA GLY A 161 -9.89 16.67 -23.70
C GLY A 161 -10.11 15.70 -24.86
N GLN A 162 -9.67 16.09 -26.05
CA GLN A 162 -9.64 15.21 -27.21
C GLN A 162 -8.21 15.06 -27.73
N ALA A 163 -7.98 14.02 -28.51
CA ALA A 163 -6.67 13.72 -29.09
C ALA A 163 -6.81 13.06 -30.46
N ARG A 164 -7.79 13.47 -31.28
CA ARG A 164 -7.94 12.94 -32.65
C ARG A 164 -6.85 13.45 -33.60
N ASN A 165 -6.28 14.62 -33.31
CA ASN A 165 -5.17 15.21 -34.06
C ASN A 165 -4.25 16.03 -33.14
N ILE A 166 -3.12 16.49 -33.68
CA ILE A 166 -2.09 17.20 -32.92
C ILE A 166 -2.61 18.49 -32.26
N THR A 167 -3.52 19.22 -32.91
CA THR A 167 -4.07 20.48 -32.39
C THR A 167 -4.87 20.22 -31.11
N GLN A 168 -5.73 19.20 -31.14
CA GLN A 168 -6.46 18.77 -29.95
C GLN A 168 -5.52 18.23 -28.87
N ALA A 169 -4.52 17.44 -29.24
CA ALA A 169 -3.56 16.87 -28.30
C ALA A 169 -2.73 17.96 -27.58
N ARG A 170 -2.32 19.01 -28.30
CA ARG A 170 -1.63 20.18 -27.71
C ARG A 170 -2.53 20.92 -26.72
N LYS A 171 -3.81 21.13 -27.05
CA LYS A 171 -4.79 21.74 -26.13
C LYS A 171 -4.97 20.88 -24.87
N THR A 172 -5.10 19.57 -25.02
CA THR A 172 -5.22 18.61 -23.91
C THR A 172 -3.97 18.61 -23.03
N LEU A 173 -2.77 18.60 -23.63
CA LEU A 173 -1.52 18.70 -22.90
C LEU A 173 -1.39 20.04 -22.17
N ALA A 174 -1.72 21.16 -22.83
CA ALA A 174 -1.66 22.48 -22.22
C ALA A 174 -2.56 22.56 -20.98
N ARG A 175 -3.80 22.07 -21.08
CA ARG A 175 -4.73 21.94 -19.94
C ARG A 175 -4.16 21.08 -18.82
N ALA A 176 -3.70 19.86 -19.14
CA ALA A 176 -3.12 18.95 -18.15
C ALA A 176 -1.89 19.56 -17.45
N SER A 177 -1.09 20.35 -18.19
CA SER A 177 0.15 20.94 -17.68
C SER A 177 -0.05 22.07 -16.67
N GLN A 178 -1.27 22.59 -16.53
CA GLN A 178 -1.64 23.54 -15.46
C GLN A 178 -1.72 22.86 -14.09
N ALA A 179 -1.99 21.56 -14.04
CA ALA A 179 -2.02 20.79 -12.81
C ALA A 179 -0.60 20.50 -12.29
N LYS A 180 -0.48 20.23 -10.98
CA LYS A 180 0.76 19.71 -10.42
C LYS A 180 1.15 18.40 -11.15
N PRO A 181 2.38 18.28 -11.68
CA PRO A 181 2.84 17.05 -12.30
C PRO A 181 2.78 15.88 -11.32
N ILE A 182 2.38 14.71 -11.82
CA ILE A 182 2.52 13.43 -11.10
C ILE A 182 4.00 13.12 -10.89
N GLY A 183 4.80 13.34 -11.92
CA GLY A 183 6.26 13.23 -11.83
C GLY A 183 6.97 13.70 -13.09
N ARG A 184 8.24 14.08 -12.93
CA ARG A 184 9.15 14.37 -14.04
C ARG A 184 10.51 13.76 -13.77
N GLY A 185 11.12 13.13 -14.76
CA GLY A 185 12.41 12.49 -14.59
C GLY A 185 12.92 11.84 -15.87
N PHE A 186 14.21 11.54 -15.89
CA PHE A 186 14.87 10.99 -17.06
C PHE A 186 14.65 9.48 -17.20
N ARG A 187 14.61 9.03 -18.45
CA ARG A 187 14.49 7.64 -18.87
C ARG A 187 15.68 7.27 -19.75
N ASP A 188 15.96 5.98 -19.84
CA ASP A 188 17.01 5.46 -20.73
C ASP A 188 16.54 5.48 -22.19
N ARG A 189 15.25 5.26 -22.43
CA ARG A 189 14.62 5.26 -23.76
C ARG A 189 13.11 5.50 -23.70
N ILE A 190 12.47 5.66 -24.87
CA ILE A 190 11.01 5.68 -25.01
C ILE A 190 10.53 4.29 -25.41
N PHE A 191 10.49 3.39 -24.43
CA PHE A 191 10.00 2.02 -24.54
C PHE A 191 9.48 1.59 -23.16
N LEU A 192 8.32 2.12 -22.78
CA LEU A 192 7.77 1.96 -21.44
C LEU A 192 6.34 1.42 -21.53
N GLY A 193 6.12 0.24 -20.94
CA GLY A 193 4.79 -0.36 -20.77
C GLY A 193 4.11 0.00 -19.44
N HIS A 194 4.53 1.09 -18.80
CA HIS A 194 3.95 1.59 -17.55
C HIS A 194 4.29 3.07 -17.34
N ASN A 195 3.56 3.74 -16.45
CA ASN A 195 3.94 5.02 -15.87
C ASN A 195 4.85 4.82 -14.66
N PRO A 196 6.10 5.31 -14.66
CA PRO A 196 7.05 5.12 -13.56
C PRO A 196 6.78 6.00 -12.32
N PHE A 197 5.80 6.90 -12.38
CA PHE A 197 5.53 7.89 -11.33
C PHE A 197 4.23 7.68 -10.56
N GLY A 198 3.48 6.60 -10.81
CA GLY A 198 2.28 6.27 -10.04
C GLY A 198 1.15 5.67 -10.88
N PRO A 199 0.01 6.37 -11.07
CA PRO A 199 -1.18 5.80 -11.70
C PRO A 199 -0.91 5.41 -13.15
N GLN A 200 -1.51 4.29 -13.56
CA GLN A 200 -1.29 3.71 -14.90
C GLN A 200 -2.30 4.19 -15.94
N SER A 201 -3.34 4.91 -15.54
CA SER A 201 -4.41 5.43 -16.41
C SER A 201 -4.75 6.86 -16.04
N LYS A 202 -5.53 7.56 -16.88
CA LYS A 202 -5.93 8.97 -16.67
C LYS A 202 -4.71 9.88 -16.55
N ILE A 203 -3.78 9.74 -17.49
CA ILE A 203 -2.55 10.53 -17.52
C ILE A 203 -2.29 11.14 -18.90
N VAL A 204 -1.55 12.24 -18.91
CA VAL A 204 -0.93 12.82 -20.11
C VAL A 204 0.58 12.79 -19.91
N GLN A 205 1.31 12.33 -20.93
CA GLN A 205 2.75 12.20 -20.92
C GLN A 205 3.36 13.06 -22.03
N ARG A 206 4.48 13.70 -21.71
CA ARG A 206 5.38 14.28 -22.71
C ARG A 206 6.77 13.71 -22.51
N TYR A 207 7.31 13.13 -23.57
CA TYR A 207 8.72 12.81 -23.66
C TYR A 207 9.40 13.91 -24.46
N THR A 208 10.45 14.50 -23.92
CA THR A 208 11.37 15.39 -24.63
C THR A 208 12.74 14.74 -24.61
N ALA A 209 13.22 14.30 -25.77
CA ALA A 209 14.46 13.56 -25.91
C ALA A 209 15.41 14.22 -26.90
N TYR A 210 16.70 14.02 -26.70
CA TYR A 210 17.73 14.37 -27.67
C TYR A 210 18.52 13.12 -28.01
N PHE A 211 18.59 12.77 -29.28
CA PHE A 211 19.31 11.61 -29.78
C PHE A 211 20.36 12.03 -30.82
N LEU A 212 21.36 11.19 -31.03
CA LEU A 212 22.41 11.41 -32.02
C LEU A 212 22.09 10.61 -33.28
N ALA A 213 21.86 11.32 -34.38
CA ALA A 213 21.87 10.73 -35.72
C ALA A 213 23.33 10.42 -36.09
N PRO A 214 23.73 9.13 -36.22
CA PRO A 214 25.13 8.77 -36.46
C PRO A 214 25.63 9.20 -37.85
N LYS A 215 24.71 9.32 -38.81
CA LYS A 215 24.98 9.72 -40.20
C LYS A 215 23.84 10.59 -40.71
N ALA A 216 24.14 11.42 -41.70
CA ALA A 216 23.10 12.08 -42.48
C ALA A 216 22.32 11.04 -43.32
N GLY A 217 21.03 11.28 -43.55
CA GLY A 217 20.19 10.42 -44.39
C GLY A 217 18.73 10.39 -43.94
N GLU A 218 17.94 9.53 -44.60
CA GLU A 218 16.55 9.31 -44.25
C GLU A 218 16.42 8.40 -43.02
N TYR A 219 15.53 8.77 -42.11
CA TYR A 219 15.14 7.99 -40.94
C TYR A 219 13.63 7.79 -40.98
N ARG A 220 13.21 6.54 -40.85
CA ARG A 220 11.80 6.18 -40.65
C ARG A 220 11.57 5.93 -39.17
N PHE A 221 10.59 6.60 -38.58
CA PHE A 221 10.16 6.37 -37.21
C PHE A 221 8.88 5.55 -37.16
N VAL A 222 8.67 4.86 -36.05
CA VAL A 222 7.46 4.08 -35.75
C VAL A 222 7.07 4.37 -34.30
N ILE A 223 5.78 4.56 -34.05
CA ILE A 223 5.25 4.64 -32.68
C ILE A 223 4.23 3.54 -32.43
N SER A 224 4.11 3.16 -31.17
CA SER A 224 2.98 2.38 -30.65
C SER A 224 2.68 2.85 -29.24
N SER A 225 1.40 3.04 -28.95
CA SER A 225 0.91 3.44 -27.64
C SER A 225 -0.44 2.83 -27.36
N ASN A 226 -0.79 2.75 -26.08
CA ASN A 226 -2.20 2.62 -25.72
C ASN A 226 -2.82 4.01 -25.74
N ASN A 227 -3.89 4.23 -26.51
CA ASN A 227 -4.47 5.54 -26.83
C ASN A 227 -3.52 6.46 -27.63
N ALA A 228 -3.95 7.71 -27.82
CA ALA A 228 -3.36 8.65 -28.78
C ALA A 228 -1.89 9.00 -28.50
N SER A 229 -1.07 8.99 -29.55
CA SER A 229 0.28 9.54 -29.50
C SER A 229 0.71 10.28 -30.77
N PHE A 230 1.61 11.25 -30.60
CA PHE A 230 2.08 12.13 -31.66
C PHE A 230 3.57 12.32 -31.55
N LEU A 231 4.29 12.03 -32.64
CA LEU A 231 5.75 12.13 -32.69
C LEU A 231 6.18 13.34 -33.51
N LEU A 232 7.05 14.14 -32.91
CA LEU A 232 7.69 15.27 -33.55
C LEU A 232 9.21 15.11 -33.51
N ILE A 233 9.87 15.41 -34.63
CA ILE A 233 11.32 15.46 -34.74
C ILE A 233 11.71 16.89 -35.15
N ASN A 234 12.62 17.51 -34.41
CA ASN A 234 12.98 18.93 -34.55
C ASN A 234 11.74 19.83 -34.64
N ASP A 235 10.78 19.57 -33.76
CA ASP A 235 9.49 20.28 -33.64
C ASP A 235 8.53 20.16 -34.84
N ARG A 236 8.93 19.43 -35.90
CA ARG A 236 8.05 19.03 -37.01
C ARG A 236 7.29 17.75 -36.68
N LEU A 237 5.96 17.76 -36.83
CA LEU A 237 5.15 16.56 -36.71
C LEU A 237 5.48 15.58 -37.83
N ILE A 238 5.80 14.34 -37.49
CA ILE A 238 6.08 13.27 -38.45
C ILE A 238 5.12 12.08 -38.35
N ILE A 239 4.52 11.84 -37.18
CA ILE A 239 3.50 10.79 -36.99
C ILE A 239 2.37 11.31 -36.13
N SER A 240 1.13 11.05 -36.57
CA SER A 240 -0.11 11.38 -35.88
C SER A 240 -0.96 10.12 -35.72
N ASP A 241 -0.85 9.44 -34.57
CA ASP A 241 -1.69 8.28 -34.22
C ASP A 241 -2.73 8.72 -33.18
N GLY A 242 -3.74 9.44 -33.67
CA GLY A 242 -4.78 10.05 -32.84
C GLY A 242 -5.93 9.09 -32.51
N GLY A 243 -6.80 9.53 -31.60
CA GLY A 243 -7.97 8.77 -31.16
C GLY A 243 -7.65 7.75 -30.07
N TRP A 244 -8.65 6.94 -29.74
CA TRP A 244 -8.56 6.01 -28.62
C TRP A 244 -8.50 4.58 -29.16
N HIS A 245 -7.33 3.96 -29.06
CA HIS A 245 -7.04 2.67 -29.65
C HIS A 245 -6.10 1.87 -28.75
N GLY A 246 -6.04 0.55 -28.94
CA GLY A 246 -5.01 -0.27 -28.33
C GLY A 246 -3.64 -0.10 -29.02
N PRO A 247 -2.58 -0.68 -28.44
CA PRO A 247 -1.27 -0.73 -29.08
C PRO A 247 -1.29 -1.36 -30.48
N ARG A 248 -0.52 -0.78 -31.40
CA ARG A 248 -0.37 -1.29 -32.77
C ARG A 248 0.59 -2.49 -32.76
N ARG A 249 0.17 -3.62 -33.34
CA ARG A 249 1.00 -4.85 -33.44
C ARG A 249 1.98 -4.80 -34.62
N TYR A 250 1.62 -4.07 -35.68
CA TYR A 250 2.42 -3.98 -36.90
C TYR A 250 3.04 -2.58 -37.04
N PRO A 251 4.26 -2.45 -37.60
CA PRO A 251 4.98 -1.19 -37.73
C PRO A 251 4.50 -0.38 -38.94
N ASN A 252 3.19 -0.23 -39.12
CA ASN A 252 2.61 0.49 -40.26
C ASN A 252 2.31 1.97 -39.97
N HIS A 253 2.30 2.39 -38.70
CA HIS A 253 2.16 3.79 -38.28
C HIS A 253 3.54 4.45 -38.26
N THR A 254 3.98 4.88 -39.44
CA THR A 254 5.35 5.36 -39.67
C THR A 254 5.38 6.80 -40.16
N GLY A 255 6.54 7.44 -40.04
CA GLY A 255 6.82 8.75 -40.62
C GLY A 255 8.31 8.88 -40.92
N THR A 256 8.64 9.49 -42.05
CA THR A 256 10.03 9.66 -42.50
C THR A 256 10.50 11.11 -42.36
N ILE A 257 11.80 11.28 -42.12
CA ILE A 257 12.45 12.59 -42.10
C ILE A 257 13.93 12.44 -42.45
N SER A 258 14.46 13.39 -43.22
CA SER A 258 15.90 13.52 -43.46
C SER A 258 16.57 14.24 -42.30
N LEU A 259 17.64 13.65 -41.76
CA LEU A 259 18.43 14.22 -40.66
C LEU A 259 19.86 14.45 -41.09
N ASN A 260 20.48 15.49 -40.55
CA ASN A 260 21.93 15.66 -40.57
C ASN A 260 22.58 14.79 -39.49
N LYS A 261 23.87 14.47 -39.66
CA LYS A 261 24.67 13.86 -38.60
C LYS A 261 24.70 14.80 -37.38
N GLY A 262 24.46 14.26 -36.19
CA GLY A 262 24.50 15.02 -34.94
C GLY A 262 23.20 14.97 -34.13
N PRO A 263 23.04 15.87 -33.14
CA PRO A 263 21.90 15.85 -32.24
C PRO A 263 20.60 16.28 -32.93
N ALA A 264 19.52 15.55 -32.68
CA ALA A 264 18.16 15.89 -33.08
C ALA A 264 17.21 15.79 -31.88
N LYS A 265 16.21 16.68 -31.85
CA LYS A 265 15.18 16.72 -30.81
C LYS A 265 14.03 15.80 -31.20
N LEU A 266 13.54 15.04 -30.23
CA LEU A 266 12.37 14.18 -30.35
C LEU A 266 11.36 14.56 -29.26
N THR A 267 10.12 14.84 -29.66
CA THR A 267 9.01 15.03 -28.73
C THR A 267 7.92 14.01 -28.98
N LEU A 268 7.53 13.25 -27.96
CA LEU A 268 6.34 12.39 -28.00
C LEU A 268 5.29 12.96 -27.05
N ILE A 269 4.11 13.27 -27.57
CA ILE A 269 2.91 13.58 -26.77
C ILE A 269 2.07 12.31 -26.72
N HIS A 270 1.72 11.84 -25.53
CA HIS A 270 0.93 10.63 -25.33
C HIS A 270 -0.21 10.92 -24.34
N ILE A 271 -1.45 10.62 -24.72
CA ILE A 271 -2.65 10.93 -23.94
C ILE A 271 -3.38 9.63 -23.65
N ASN A 272 -3.41 9.22 -22.36
CA ASN A 272 -3.91 7.93 -21.90
C ASN A 272 -5.09 8.12 -20.92
N PRO A 273 -6.32 8.32 -21.41
CA PRO A 273 -7.49 8.53 -20.57
C PRO A 273 -7.94 7.28 -19.79
N TRP A 274 -7.69 6.06 -20.30
CA TRP A 274 -8.01 4.78 -19.64
C TRP A 274 -7.05 3.67 -20.07
N GLY A 275 -7.10 2.53 -19.37
CA GLY A 275 -6.18 1.43 -19.63
C GLY A 275 -4.76 1.72 -19.12
N TRP A 276 -3.88 0.74 -19.25
CA TRP A 276 -2.49 0.85 -18.78
C TRP A 276 -1.67 1.75 -19.71
N ALA A 277 -0.71 2.47 -19.15
CA ALA A 277 0.11 3.42 -19.89
C ALA A 277 1.18 2.68 -20.69
N MET A 278 1.24 2.94 -22.00
CA MET A 278 2.28 2.39 -22.86
C MET A 278 2.68 3.37 -23.95
N ALA A 279 3.98 3.54 -24.15
CA ALA A 279 4.52 4.28 -25.27
C ALA A 279 5.86 3.71 -25.71
N MET A 280 6.01 3.55 -27.02
CA MET A 280 7.24 3.15 -27.69
C MET A 280 7.54 4.09 -28.86
N VAL A 281 8.82 4.40 -29.05
CA VAL A 281 9.36 4.91 -30.31
C VAL A 281 10.45 3.99 -30.83
N ALA A 282 10.31 3.59 -32.09
CA ALA A 282 11.29 2.82 -32.85
C ALA A 282 11.72 3.60 -34.09
N TRP A 283 12.84 3.18 -34.68
CA TRP A 283 13.36 3.77 -35.91
C TRP A 283 13.91 2.69 -36.85
N GLN A 284 14.00 3.05 -38.12
CA GLN A 284 14.78 2.39 -39.15
C GLN A 284 15.67 3.46 -39.76
N ARG A 285 16.95 3.12 -39.93
CA ARG A 285 17.96 4.02 -40.48
C ARG A 285 18.14 3.67 -41.95
N GLY A 286 18.41 4.65 -42.82
CA GLY A 286 18.70 4.37 -44.23
C GLY A 286 19.84 3.35 -44.44
N ASP A 287 20.77 3.21 -43.49
CA ASP A 287 21.88 2.24 -43.53
C ASP A 287 21.59 0.90 -42.84
N ARG A 288 20.37 0.66 -42.34
CA ARG A 288 19.95 -0.61 -41.72
C ARG A 288 18.51 -0.97 -42.05
N PRO A 289 18.23 -2.16 -42.59
CA PRO A 289 16.89 -2.52 -43.03
C PRO A 289 15.91 -2.79 -41.87
N LEU A 290 16.39 -3.01 -40.63
CA LEU A 290 15.54 -3.41 -39.51
C LEU A 290 14.96 -2.21 -38.74
N ILE A 291 13.64 -2.24 -38.51
CA ILE A 291 12.96 -1.37 -37.54
C ILE A 291 13.23 -1.91 -36.12
N ALA A 292 13.76 -1.06 -35.24
CA ALA A 292 14.02 -1.44 -33.85
C ALA A 292 13.73 -0.27 -32.89
N PRO A 293 13.38 -0.53 -31.61
CA PRO A 293 13.33 0.50 -30.59
C PRO A 293 14.64 1.29 -30.55
N ILE A 294 14.55 2.61 -30.40
CA ILE A 294 15.76 3.44 -30.31
C ILE A 294 16.56 2.99 -29.07
N PRO A 295 17.81 2.51 -29.24
CA PRO A 295 18.58 1.97 -28.12
C PRO A 295 18.99 3.11 -27.17
N PRO A 296 19.17 2.86 -25.86
CA PRO A 296 19.57 3.89 -24.90
C PRO A 296 20.80 4.69 -25.30
N GLY A 297 21.81 4.01 -25.85
CA GLY A 297 23.06 4.64 -26.30
C GLY A 297 22.92 5.58 -27.51
N ALA A 298 21.77 5.59 -28.19
CA ALA A 298 21.50 6.57 -29.23
C ALA A 298 21.03 7.92 -28.65
N TYR A 299 20.49 7.93 -27.43
CA TYR A 299 20.13 9.17 -26.74
C TYR A 299 21.36 9.85 -26.16
N THR A 300 21.36 11.18 -26.17
CA THR A 300 22.39 11.99 -25.51
C THR A 300 22.36 11.74 -24.01
N GLU A 301 23.53 11.68 -23.38
CA GLU A 301 23.66 11.25 -21.99
C GLU A 301 23.45 12.40 -20.99
N ILE A 302 22.90 12.08 -19.82
CA ILE A 302 22.86 12.95 -18.63
C ILE A 302 23.88 12.46 -17.59
N ILE A 303 24.22 13.29 -16.61
CA ILE A 303 25.15 12.94 -15.53
C ILE A 303 24.35 12.61 -14.25
N PRO A 304 24.23 11.33 -13.85
CA PRO A 304 23.64 10.99 -12.55
C PRO A 304 24.48 11.58 -11.42
N ALA A 305 23.81 12.00 -10.35
CA ALA A 305 24.47 12.56 -9.18
C ALA A 305 23.82 12.08 -7.87
N GLN A 306 24.66 11.98 -6.83
CA GLN A 306 24.27 11.55 -5.49
C GLN A 306 24.35 12.73 -4.52
N ALA A 307 23.31 12.90 -3.71
CA ALA A 307 23.35 13.84 -2.59
C ALA A 307 23.93 13.17 -1.35
N GLY A 308 24.76 13.90 -0.61
CA GLY A 308 25.17 13.55 0.74
C GLY A 308 24.10 13.91 1.79
N PRO A 309 24.41 13.70 3.07
CA PRO A 309 23.53 14.08 4.17
C PRO A 309 23.30 15.60 4.23
N ILE A 310 22.16 15.99 4.81
CA ILE A 310 21.81 17.38 5.09
C ILE A 310 22.75 17.95 6.15
N GLU A 311 23.46 19.01 5.78
CA GLU A 311 24.27 19.85 6.66
C GLU A 311 23.47 21.09 7.06
N ARG A 312 23.75 21.62 8.25
CA ARG A 312 23.17 22.87 8.76
C ARG A 312 24.26 23.90 9.05
N TYR A 313 24.01 25.14 8.68
CA TYR A 313 24.92 26.27 8.92
C TYR A 313 25.24 26.39 10.42
N SER A 314 26.51 26.66 10.74
CA SER A 314 27.03 26.77 12.11
C SER A 314 26.79 25.54 13.02
N SER A 315 26.59 24.36 12.43
CA SER A 315 26.43 23.11 13.19
C SER A 315 27.72 22.27 13.15
N ALA A 316 28.17 21.80 14.32
CA ALA A 316 29.34 20.93 14.45
C ALA A 316 29.14 19.48 13.93
N GLY A 317 27.91 19.13 13.54
CA GLY A 317 27.56 17.82 13.00
C GLY A 317 26.08 17.50 13.12
N GLY A 318 25.64 16.45 12.43
CA GLY A 318 24.24 16.09 12.33
C GLY A 318 24.02 14.64 11.98
N VAL A 319 22.75 14.23 12.06
CA VAL A 319 22.26 12.91 11.67
C VAL A 319 21.31 13.09 10.49
N ASP A 320 21.39 12.15 9.56
CA ASP A 320 20.51 12.01 8.41
C ASP A 320 20.34 10.52 8.09
N PHE A 321 19.54 10.16 7.08
CA PHE A 321 19.48 8.81 6.58
C PHE A 321 19.04 8.72 5.11
N THR A 322 19.45 7.62 4.48
CA THR A 322 18.96 7.23 3.16
C THR A 322 17.94 6.10 3.28
N VAL A 323 17.01 6.08 2.33
CA VAL A 323 16.06 4.98 2.17
C VAL A 323 16.42 4.26 0.88
N GLY A 324 17.06 3.11 1.03
CA GLY A 324 17.41 2.23 -0.06
C GLY A 324 16.21 1.39 -0.51
N PRO A 325 16.30 0.80 -1.71
CA PRO A 325 15.35 -0.21 -2.11
C PRO A 325 15.48 -1.47 -1.24
N GLY A 326 14.36 -2.03 -0.80
CA GLY A 326 14.27 -3.45 -0.45
C GLY A 326 13.59 -4.23 -1.58
N GLY A 327 12.80 -5.25 -1.22
CA GLY A 327 11.96 -6.01 -2.14
C GLY A 327 10.46 -5.73 -2.00
N GLU A 328 9.68 -6.48 -2.75
CA GLU A 328 8.21 -6.42 -2.75
C GLU A 328 7.60 -7.81 -2.60
N ALA A 329 6.43 -7.87 -1.98
CA ALA A 329 5.61 -9.07 -1.89
C ALA A 329 4.13 -8.72 -2.04
N PHE A 330 3.33 -9.70 -2.45
CA PHE A 330 1.89 -9.56 -2.61
C PHE A 330 1.12 -10.69 -1.91
N VAL A 331 0.03 -10.34 -1.23
CA VAL A 331 -0.91 -11.30 -0.64
C VAL A 331 -2.33 -10.81 -0.90
N GLU A 332 -3.14 -11.60 -1.62
CA GLU A 332 -4.54 -11.25 -1.91
C GLU A 332 -4.71 -9.80 -2.43
N ASN A 333 -3.98 -9.44 -3.50
CA ASN A 333 -3.94 -8.09 -4.10
C ASN A 333 -3.47 -6.96 -3.17
N ARG A 334 -2.81 -7.27 -2.05
CA ARG A 334 -2.18 -6.28 -1.17
C ARG A 334 -0.70 -6.21 -1.46
N TYR A 335 -0.18 -4.99 -1.49
CA TYR A 335 1.23 -4.70 -1.72
C TYR A 335 1.95 -4.47 -0.41
N PHE A 336 3.09 -5.15 -0.23
CA PHE A 336 3.96 -5.03 0.92
C PHE A 336 5.36 -4.62 0.47
N GLN A 337 5.89 -3.54 1.03
CA GLN A 337 7.18 -3.01 0.63
C GLN A 337 8.20 -3.13 1.75
N ARG A 338 9.29 -3.85 1.48
CA ARG A 338 10.47 -3.85 2.32
C ARG A 338 11.37 -2.67 1.94
N ARG A 339 11.90 -1.98 2.94
CA ARG A 339 12.83 -0.85 2.79
C ARG A 339 14.04 -1.06 3.68
N VAL A 340 15.18 -0.56 3.23
CA VAL A 340 16.43 -0.53 4.01
C VAL A 340 16.75 0.91 4.35
N PHE A 341 16.81 1.23 5.63
CA PHE A 341 17.16 2.56 6.13
C PHE A 341 18.61 2.55 6.57
N ARG A 342 19.40 3.51 6.11
CA ARG A 342 20.83 3.63 6.45
C ARG A 342 21.14 5.01 6.98
N VAL A 343 21.69 5.06 8.19
CA VAL A 343 22.13 6.30 8.82
C VAL A 343 23.25 6.95 8.01
N GLN A 344 23.24 8.27 7.98
CA GLN A 344 24.34 9.11 7.55
C GLN A 344 24.64 10.14 8.64
N THR A 345 25.90 10.53 8.77
CA THR A 345 26.33 11.54 9.74
C THR A 345 27.19 12.59 9.08
N THR A 346 27.13 13.81 9.62
CA THR A 346 28.00 14.93 9.24
C THR A 346 28.84 15.33 10.46
N GLY A 347 30.09 15.72 10.25
CA GLY A 347 30.98 16.16 11.32
C GLY A 347 31.69 15.03 12.06
N ARG A 348 31.81 15.14 13.39
CA ARG A 348 32.68 14.30 14.23
C ARG A 348 32.31 12.81 14.16
N ARG A 349 33.34 11.95 14.09
CA ARG A 349 33.24 10.48 14.17
C ARG A 349 32.52 10.08 15.47
N LEU A 350 31.42 9.36 15.34
CA LEU A 350 30.68 8.81 16.48
C LEU A 350 31.44 7.60 17.08
N GLY A 351 31.31 7.39 18.38
CA GLY A 351 31.98 6.29 19.09
C GLY A 351 31.42 4.92 18.74
N LYS A 352 32.20 3.85 19.00
CA LYS A 352 31.87 2.44 18.69
C LYS A 352 30.61 1.89 19.40
N LYS A 353 30.08 2.56 20.44
CA LYS A 353 28.90 2.13 21.22
C LYS A 353 27.62 2.92 20.88
N THR A 354 27.55 3.47 19.67
CA THR A 354 26.38 4.23 19.20
C THR A 354 25.17 3.31 18.98
N ARG A 355 23.99 3.74 19.45
CA ARG A 355 22.71 3.10 19.11
C ARG A 355 21.79 4.10 18.43
N TRP A 356 20.91 3.59 17.57
CA TRP A 356 19.98 4.36 16.77
C TRP A 356 18.55 3.94 17.11
N ALA A 357 17.77 4.90 17.60
CA ALA A 357 16.34 4.72 17.80
C ALA A 357 15.60 5.16 16.54
N TRP A 358 14.86 4.23 15.94
CA TRP A 358 14.05 4.43 14.75
C TRP A 358 12.58 4.45 15.11
N ASP A 359 11.85 5.38 14.50
CA ASP A 359 10.39 5.40 14.42
C ASP A 359 10.01 5.43 12.94
N PHE A 360 9.27 4.43 12.47
CA PHE A 360 8.92 4.29 11.05
C PHE A 360 7.64 5.02 10.66
N GLY A 361 6.96 5.67 11.62
CA GLY A 361 5.74 6.44 11.40
C GLY A 361 4.47 5.59 11.22
N ASP A 362 4.55 4.28 11.43
CA ASP A 362 3.43 3.32 11.35
C ASP A 362 3.16 2.61 12.68
N GLY A 363 3.66 3.19 13.78
CA GLY A 363 3.57 2.63 15.13
C GLY A 363 4.70 1.65 15.48
N GLN A 364 5.59 1.34 14.53
CA GLN A 364 6.76 0.50 14.79
C GLN A 364 8.00 1.33 15.16
N GLN A 365 8.68 0.91 16.21
CA GLN A 365 9.93 1.51 16.70
C GLN A 365 10.96 0.43 16.97
N VAL A 366 12.23 0.72 16.66
CA VAL A 366 13.35 -0.21 16.84
C VAL A 366 14.57 0.53 17.36
N VAL A 367 15.26 -0.04 18.35
CA VAL A 367 16.59 0.41 18.77
C VAL A 367 17.64 -0.54 18.20
N SER A 368 18.48 -0.05 17.29
CA SER A 368 19.50 -0.86 16.62
C SER A 368 20.92 -0.42 17.04
N PRO A 369 21.84 -1.35 17.31
CA PRO A 369 23.27 -1.04 17.43
C PRO A 369 23.94 -0.81 16.06
N GLY A 370 23.28 -1.18 14.96
CA GLY A 370 23.79 -1.03 13.59
C GLY A 370 23.25 0.23 12.89
N GLU A 371 24.00 0.71 11.90
CA GLU A 371 23.62 1.88 11.07
C GLU A 371 22.57 1.57 10.01
N SER A 372 22.18 0.30 9.85
CA SER A 372 21.20 -0.16 8.87
C SER A 372 20.08 -0.94 9.55
N VAL A 373 18.84 -0.67 9.16
CA VAL A 373 17.65 -1.42 9.60
C VAL A 373 16.74 -1.72 8.42
N GLU A 374 16.15 -2.92 8.41
CA GLU A 374 15.09 -3.28 7.46
C GLU A 374 13.73 -3.04 8.11
N HIS A 375 12.76 -2.57 7.33
CA HIS A 375 11.39 -2.39 7.77
C HIS A 375 10.41 -2.72 6.64
N ILE A 376 9.26 -3.27 7.00
CA ILE A 376 8.18 -3.63 6.06
C ILE A 376 6.97 -2.76 6.33
N TYR A 377 6.59 -2.00 5.32
CA TYR A 377 5.32 -1.29 5.33
C TYR A 377 4.20 -2.20 4.85
N LEU A 378 3.19 -2.38 5.72
CA LEU A 378 2.05 -3.27 5.49
C LEU A 378 0.96 -2.64 4.60
N ARG A 379 1.11 -1.38 4.20
CA ARG A 379 0.25 -0.69 3.22
C ARG A 379 0.99 0.48 2.56
N PRO A 380 0.58 0.91 1.35
CA PRO A 380 1.04 2.18 0.77
C PRO A 380 0.68 3.39 1.65
N GLY A 381 1.48 4.44 1.58
CA GLY A 381 1.26 5.66 2.34
C GLY A 381 2.48 6.60 2.38
N THR A 382 2.36 7.70 3.11
CA THR A 382 3.48 8.58 3.43
C THR A 382 3.71 8.56 4.93
N TYR A 383 4.92 8.25 5.36
CA TYR A 383 5.27 8.00 6.75
C TYR A 383 6.35 8.97 7.23
N GLY A 384 6.17 9.54 8.42
CA GLY A 384 7.18 10.37 9.08
C GLY A 384 8.24 9.50 9.76
N VAL A 385 9.28 9.14 9.03
CA VAL A 385 10.34 8.27 9.55
C VAL A 385 11.37 9.11 10.28
N THR A 386 11.65 8.76 11.53
CA THR A 386 12.61 9.46 12.38
C THR A 386 13.74 8.54 12.81
N VAL A 387 14.97 9.04 12.76
CA VAL A 387 16.12 8.43 13.41
C VAL A 387 16.64 9.37 14.50
N LYS A 388 16.97 8.82 15.66
CA LYS A 388 17.57 9.54 16.79
C LYS A 388 18.84 8.84 17.26
N LEU A 389 19.89 9.62 17.50
CA LEU A 389 21.10 9.15 18.15
C LEU A 389 20.83 8.91 19.64
N GLN A 390 20.96 7.67 20.10
CA GLN A 390 20.83 7.31 21.51
C GLN A 390 22.22 7.10 22.12
N LYS A 391 22.66 8.03 22.98
CA LYS A 391 23.93 7.90 23.73
C LYS A 391 23.74 7.05 24.98
N SER A 392 24.78 6.31 25.40
CA SER A 392 24.78 5.65 26.71
C SER A 392 24.72 6.69 27.84
N ARG A 393 23.98 6.36 28.91
CA ARG A 393 23.53 7.17 30.06
C ARG A 393 24.57 8.04 30.82
N LYS A 394 25.86 8.07 30.44
CA LYS A 394 26.96 8.68 31.22
C LYS A 394 27.38 10.11 30.85
N THR A 395 26.64 10.88 30.03
CA THR A 395 27.04 12.26 29.72
C THR A 395 25.88 13.25 29.83
N LYS A 396 26.12 14.36 30.56
CA LYS A 396 25.22 15.52 30.73
C LYS A 396 24.51 15.87 29.41
N ALA A 397 23.19 16.05 29.50
CA ALA A 397 22.25 16.08 28.39
C ALA A 397 22.55 17.19 27.36
N LYS A 398 23.18 16.81 26.24
CA LYS A 398 23.05 17.54 24.96
C LYS A 398 21.82 16.99 24.22
N PRO A 399 21.10 17.80 23.42
CA PRO A 399 19.98 17.31 22.64
C PRO A 399 20.40 16.11 21.78
N SER A 400 19.58 15.05 21.78
CA SER A 400 19.79 13.89 20.93
C SER A 400 19.68 14.33 19.47
N LEU A 401 20.74 14.12 18.68
CA LEU A 401 20.71 14.40 17.24
C LEU A 401 19.60 13.57 16.60
N ALA A 402 18.68 14.22 15.89
CA ALA A 402 17.51 13.59 15.30
C ALA A 402 17.25 14.11 13.89
N ARG A 403 16.69 13.25 13.04
CA ARG A 403 16.23 13.61 11.70
C ARG A 403 14.93 12.89 11.37
N THR A 404 13.98 13.63 10.81
CA THR A 404 12.73 13.10 10.30
C THR A 404 12.60 13.36 8.81
N HIS A 405 12.21 12.35 8.03
CA HIS A 405 11.79 12.50 6.64
C HIS A 405 10.39 11.92 6.43
N ARG A 406 9.59 12.59 5.60
CA ARG A 406 8.35 12.03 5.03
C ARG A 406 8.70 11.10 3.87
N VAL A 407 8.64 9.80 4.13
CA VAL A 407 8.94 8.73 3.19
C VAL A 407 7.65 8.24 2.55
N HIS A 408 7.53 8.42 1.23
CA HIS A 408 6.44 7.84 0.47
C HIS A 408 6.74 6.38 0.12
N VAL A 409 5.79 5.51 0.43
CA VAL A 409 5.80 4.07 0.25
C VAL A 409 4.69 3.73 -0.75
N ASP A 410 5.11 3.30 -1.93
CA ASP A 410 4.26 2.80 -3.01
C ASP A 410 5.09 1.84 -3.88
N ARG A 411 4.45 1.20 -4.86
CA ARG A 411 5.13 0.34 -5.82
C ARG A 411 6.23 1.11 -6.55
N ASP A 412 7.45 0.55 -6.56
CA ASP A 412 8.55 1.12 -7.35
C ASP A 412 8.37 0.70 -8.81
N TRP A 413 7.62 1.49 -9.55
CA TRP A 413 7.29 1.22 -10.94
C TRP A 413 8.54 1.08 -11.83
N ASN A 414 9.69 1.67 -11.46
CA ASN A 414 10.95 1.50 -12.21
C ASN A 414 11.55 0.09 -12.11
N LYS A 415 11.01 -0.77 -11.24
CA LYS A 415 11.54 -2.12 -10.98
C LYS A 415 10.63 -3.24 -11.46
N ILE A 416 9.43 -2.95 -11.97
CA ILE A 416 8.44 -3.99 -12.30
C ILE A 416 8.90 -4.94 -13.41
N THR A 417 9.88 -4.53 -14.21
CA THR A 417 10.50 -5.38 -15.24
C THR A 417 11.39 -6.46 -14.63
N ARG A 418 11.75 -6.34 -13.35
CA ARG A 418 12.39 -7.39 -12.56
C ARG A 418 11.29 -8.26 -11.98
N ASN A 419 11.00 -9.39 -12.62
CA ASN A 419 9.98 -10.34 -12.16
C ASN A 419 10.48 -11.17 -10.95
N LYS A 420 10.86 -10.49 -9.86
CA LYS A 420 11.37 -11.12 -8.63
C LYS A 420 10.65 -10.56 -7.42
N LEU A 421 9.82 -11.39 -6.81
CA LEU A 421 9.17 -11.12 -5.54
C LEU A 421 9.98 -11.72 -4.39
N ASP A 422 9.92 -11.09 -3.23
CA ASP A 422 10.50 -11.63 -1.99
C ASP A 422 9.64 -12.77 -1.45
N SER A 423 10.27 -13.69 -0.71
CA SER A 423 9.56 -14.74 0.01
C SER A 423 8.74 -14.18 1.15
N LEU A 424 7.50 -14.64 1.30
CA LEU A 424 6.65 -14.28 2.45
C LEU A 424 7.23 -14.72 3.79
N LYS A 425 8.09 -15.76 3.81
CA LYS A 425 8.79 -16.17 5.03
C LYS A 425 9.78 -15.10 5.50
N ASP A 426 10.47 -14.43 4.59
CA ASP A 426 11.39 -13.34 4.96
C ASP A 426 10.65 -12.12 5.49
N TYR A 427 9.45 -11.87 4.96
CA TYR A 427 8.59 -10.82 5.49
C TYR A 427 8.06 -11.17 6.89
N ALA A 428 7.63 -12.42 7.09
CA ALA A 428 7.12 -12.89 8.38
C ALA A 428 8.16 -12.76 9.50
N LYS A 429 9.45 -13.05 9.23
CA LYS A 429 10.54 -12.88 10.22
C LYS A 429 10.60 -11.48 10.83
N ILE A 430 10.34 -10.44 10.03
CA ILE A 430 10.33 -9.04 10.48
C ILE A 430 8.98 -8.70 11.11
N VAL A 431 7.87 -9.02 10.43
CA VAL A 431 6.51 -8.66 10.86
C VAL A 431 6.10 -9.36 12.16
N ALA A 432 6.62 -10.55 12.45
CA ALA A 432 6.37 -11.27 13.70
C ALA A 432 6.82 -10.49 14.94
N GLY A 433 7.84 -9.62 14.80
CA GLY A 433 8.33 -8.75 15.87
C GLY A 433 7.58 -7.44 16.04
N TYR A 434 6.52 -7.19 15.25
CA TYR A 434 5.82 -5.91 15.30
C TYR A 434 4.94 -5.76 16.54
N ASN A 435 4.85 -4.52 17.03
CA ASN A 435 3.81 -4.12 17.95
C ASN A 435 2.48 -4.01 17.20
N PHE A 436 1.73 -5.11 17.14
CA PHE A 436 0.45 -5.20 16.45
C PHE A 436 -0.64 -4.28 17.01
N ALA A 437 -0.55 -3.87 18.28
CA ALA A 437 -1.50 -2.95 18.89
C ALA A 437 -1.30 -1.51 18.39
N ALA A 438 -0.05 -1.12 18.10
CA ALA A 438 0.29 0.20 17.59
C ALA A 438 -0.01 0.41 16.09
N LEU A 439 -0.16 -0.68 15.32
CA LEU A 439 -0.60 -0.59 13.92
C LEU A 439 -2.00 0.03 13.83
N ASP A 440 -2.37 0.59 12.68
CA ASP A 440 -3.78 0.82 12.37
C ASP A 440 -4.52 -0.49 12.04
N ALA A 441 -5.85 -0.47 12.00
CA ALA A 441 -6.67 -1.66 11.77
C ALA A 441 -6.39 -2.33 10.42
N GLN A 442 -6.13 -1.56 9.36
CA GLN A 442 -5.90 -2.11 8.02
C GLN A 442 -4.49 -2.71 7.90
N ALA A 443 -3.48 -2.05 8.46
CA ALA A 443 -2.12 -2.56 8.53
C ALA A 443 -2.06 -3.86 9.36
N ASN A 444 -2.75 -3.91 10.50
CA ASN A 444 -2.86 -5.13 11.32
C ASN A 444 -3.53 -6.28 10.55
N LEU A 445 -4.65 -6.03 9.85
CA LEU A 445 -5.28 -7.02 8.97
C LEU A 445 -4.32 -7.53 7.89
N ASN A 446 -3.55 -6.63 7.28
CA ASN A 446 -2.57 -7.00 6.26
C ASN A 446 -1.42 -7.85 6.86
N ALA A 447 -0.96 -7.54 8.08
CA ALA A 447 -0.01 -8.38 8.82
C ALA A 447 -0.56 -9.78 9.06
N ALA A 448 -1.78 -9.91 9.58
CA ALA A 448 -2.39 -11.21 9.84
C ALA A 448 -2.54 -12.05 8.55
N LEU A 449 -2.96 -11.44 7.44
CA LEU A 449 -3.06 -12.15 6.16
C LEU A 449 -1.69 -12.63 5.66
N LEU A 450 -0.65 -11.80 5.82
CA LEU A 450 0.72 -12.15 5.47
C LEU A 450 1.22 -13.32 6.32
N LEU A 451 1.08 -13.23 7.65
CA LEU A 451 1.54 -14.26 8.60
C LEU A 451 0.82 -15.59 8.38
N ARG A 452 -0.50 -15.56 8.13
CA ARG A 452 -1.27 -16.74 7.75
C ARG A 452 -0.73 -17.37 6.47
N ARG A 453 -0.44 -16.58 5.44
CA ARG A 453 0.07 -17.11 4.16
C ARG A 453 1.50 -17.63 4.28
N ALA A 454 2.31 -17.04 5.15
CA ALA A 454 3.66 -17.46 5.47
C ALA A 454 3.73 -18.71 6.37
N GLY A 455 2.63 -19.07 7.04
CA GLY A 455 2.55 -20.21 7.96
C GLY A 455 3.00 -19.90 9.39
N ASP A 456 3.14 -18.63 9.76
CA ASP A 456 3.51 -18.23 11.13
C ASP A 456 2.25 -18.05 11.99
N PHE A 457 1.70 -19.16 12.47
CA PHE A 457 0.45 -19.19 13.24
C PHE A 457 0.59 -18.56 14.64
N GLY A 458 1.79 -18.58 15.23
CA GLY A 458 2.07 -17.95 16.51
C GLY A 458 1.96 -16.43 16.42
N ALA A 459 2.69 -15.82 15.47
CA ALA A 459 2.60 -14.39 15.22
C ALA A 459 1.20 -13.98 14.70
N LEU A 460 0.56 -14.81 13.88
CA LEU A 460 -0.83 -14.60 13.45
C LEU A 460 -1.78 -14.47 14.65
N SER A 461 -1.68 -15.40 15.62
CA SER A 461 -2.50 -15.35 16.84
C SER A 461 -2.27 -14.04 17.60
N ASN A 462 -1.02 -13.57 17.70
CA ASN A 462 -0.69 -12.29 18.34
C ASN A 462 -1.29 -11.09 17.59
N ALA A 463 -1.19 -11.06 16.25
CA ALA A 463 -1.76 -10.01 15.42
C ALA A 463 -3.29 -9.93 15.57
N CYS A 464 -3.96 -11.09 15.48
CA CYS A 464 -5.41 -11.19 15.66
C CYS A 464 -5.87 -10.82 17.07
N LYS A 465 -5.14 -11.25 18.11
CA LYS A 465 -5.41 -10.86 19.50
C LYS A 465 -5.36 -9.34 19.66
N ALA A 466 -4.30 -8.70 19.15
CA ALA A 466 -4.16 -7.24 19.20
C ALA A 466 -5.23 -6.49 18.39
N PHE A 467 -5.81 -7.11 17.37
CA PHE A 467 -6.92 -6.51 16.63
C PHE A 467 -8.22 -6.53 17.44
N VAL A 468 -8.58 -7.66 18.06
CA VAL A 468 -9.83 -7.78 18.80
C VAL A 468 -9.84 -6.98 20.11
N THR A 469 -8.67 -6.51 20.58
CA THR A 469 -8.59 -5.59 21.73
C THR A 469 -8.87 -4.13 21.36
N ARG A 470 -9.05 -3.79 20.07
CA ARG A 470 -9.31 -2.41 19.62
C ARG A 470 -10.71 -1.94 20.00
N ALA A 471 -10.88 -0.62 20.09
CA ALA A 471 -12.17 -0.01 20.37
C ALA A 471 -13.15 -0.14 19.20
N LYS A 472 -12.71 0.16 17.96
CA LYS A 472 -13.54 0.11 16.74
C LYS A 472 -12.72 -0.36 15.53
N ALA A 473 -13.39 -0.99 14.57
CA ALA A 473 -12.89 -1.33 13.23
C ALA A 473 -14.08 -1.45 12.26
N SER A 474 -13.87 -1.46 10.94
CA SER A 474 -15.00 -1.63 10.01
C SER A 474 -15.52 -3.07 10.02
N ASP A 475 -16.81 -3.26 9.76
CA ASP A 475 -17.44 -4.59 9.78
C ASP A 475 -16.76 -5.58 8.84
N LYS A 476 -16.35 -5.10 7.65
CA LYS A 476 -15.58 -5.92 6.69
C LYS A 476 -14.24 -6.39 7.27
N GLN A 477 -13.54 -5.54 8.02
CA GLN A 477 -12.27 -5.90 8.67
C GLN A 477 -12.51 -6.89 9.82
N ILE A 478 -13.53 -6.63 10.65
CA ILE A 478 -13.96 -7.50 11.74
C ILE A 478 -14.28 -8.90 11.19
N GLN A 479 -15.21 -9.00 10.25
CA GLN A 479 -15.64 -10.28 9.68
C GLN A 479 -14.47 -11.07 9.07
N ARG A 480 -13.61 -10.42 8.28
CA ARG A 480 -12.48 -11.08 7.62
C ARG A 480 -11.46 -11.59 8.63
N LEU A 481 -11.06 -10.77 9.60
CA LEU A 481 -10.02 -11.16 10.55
C LEU A 481 -10.54 -12.17 11.58
N LEU A 482 -11.78 -12.00 12.07
CA LEU A 482 -12.35 -12.95 13.03
C LEU A 482 -12.53 -14.33 12.42
N ALA A 483 -12.85 -14.44 11.13
CA ALA A 483 -12.89 -15.73 10.45
C ALA A 483 -11.53 -16.47 10.56
N ILE A 484 -10.43 -15.74 10.35
CA ILE A 484 -9.07 -16.27 10.45
C ILE A 484 -8.73 -16.63 11.90
N TYR A 485 -9.01 -15.72 12.84
CA TYR A 485 -8.63 -15.91 14.24
C TYR A 485 -9.39 -17.06 14.90
N VAL A 486 -10.70 -17.13 14.69
CA VAL A 486 -11.53 -18.22 15.21
C VAL A 486 -11.07 -19.56 14.66
N GLN A 487 -10.76 -19.65 13.36
CA GLN A 487 -10.25 -20.89 12.78
C GLN A 487 -8.93 -21.32 13.43
N ALA A 488 -7.99 -20.38 13.63
CA ALA A 488 -6.71 -20.66 14.29
C ALA A 488 -6.92 -21.13 15.74
N LEU A 489 -7.77 -20.44 16.51
CA LEU A 489 -8.08 -20.82 17.89
C LEU A 489 -8.74 -22.19 17.99
N LEU A 490 -9.64 -22.54 17.07
CA LEU A 490 -10.30 -23.84 17.07
C LEU A 490 -9.34 -24.98 16.70
N ALA A 491 -8.40 -24.75 15.78
CA ALA A 491 -7.36 -25.71 15.44
C ALA A 491 -6.46 -26.04 16.66
N ASP A 492 -6.20 -25.04 17.50
CA ASP A 492 -5.43 -25.19 18.76
C ASP A 492 -6.27 -25.71 19.94
N GLY A 493 -7.55 -26.08 19.75
CA GLY A 493 -8.44 -26.50 20.83
C GLY A 493 -8.89 -25.37 21.79
N ARG A 494 -8.66 -24.10 21.44
CA ARG A 494 -8.93 -22.91 22.27
C ARG A 494 -10.34 -22.34 22.06
N ALA A 495 -11.36 -23.20 22.06
CA ALA A 495 -12.75 -22.81 21.78
C ALA A 495 -13.29 -21.70 22.72
N SER A 496 -12.94 -21.71 24.00
CA SER A 496 -13.32 -20.65 24.95
C SER A 496 -12.81 -19.27 24.55
N GLN A 497 -11.60 -19.20 24.00
CA GLN A 497 -11.03 -17.94 23.52
C GLN A 497 -11.65 -17.51 22.19
N ALA A 498 -12.05 -18.46 21.34
CA ALA A 498 -12.79 -18.15 20.11
C ALA A 498 -14.15 -17.51 20.43
N VAL A 499 -14.85 -18.03 21.45
CA VAL A 499 -16.10 -17.43 21.96
C VAL A 499 -15.85 -16.01 22.47
N ALA A 500 -14.80 -15.80 23.29
CA ALA A 500 -14.46 -14.47 23.81
C ALA A 500 -14.14 -13.48 22.68
N ALA A 501 -13.38 -13.91 21.66
CA ALA A 501 -13.05 -13.10 20.49
C ALA A 501 -14.30 -12.70 19.69
N LEU A 502 -15.24 -13.63 19.48
CA LEU A 502 -16.50 -13.36 18.78
C LEU A 502 -17.39 -12.39 19.56
N LYS A 503 -17.52 -12.57 20.88
CA LYS A 503 -18.28 -11.64 21.74
C LYS A 503 -17.66 -10.25 21.73
N LYS A 504 -16.34 -10.16 21.82
CA LYS A 504 -15.63 -8.87 21.73
C LYS A 504 -15.84 -8.21 20.37
N ALA A 505 -15.73 -8.97 19.28
CA ALA A 505 -15.99 -8.49 17.92
C ALA A 505 -17.42 -7.94 17.74
N ALA A 506 -18.42 -8.59 18.36
CA ALA A 506 -19.79 -8.08 18.37
C ALA A 506 -19.90 -6.71 19.04
N THR A 507 -19.06 -6.37 20.02
CA THR A 507 -19.06 -5.03 20.64
C THR A 507 -18.33 -3.97 19.82
N MET A 508 -17.49 -4.38 18.86
CA MET A 508 -16.72 -3.46 18.01
C MET A 508 -17.49 -2.96 16.78
N SER A 509 -18.52 -3.71 16.38
CA SER A 509 -19.39 -3.39 15.25
C SER A 509 -20.55 -2.50 15.70
N THR A 510 -20.97 -1.56 14.86
CA THR A 510 -22.22 -0.80 15.05
C THR A 510 -23.38 -1.38 14.25
N ASP A 511 -23.11 -2.33 13.34
CA ASP A 511 -24.11 -2.98 12.48
C ASP A 511 -24.79 -4.14 13.24
N PRO A 512 -26.09 -4.06 13.57
CA PRO A 512 -26.79 -5.10 14.33
C PRO A 512 -26.69 -6.49 13.69
N ASP A 513 -26.69 -6.59 12.35
CA ASP A 513 -26.56 -7.86 11.62
C ASP A 513 -25.18 -8.49 11.87
N THR A 514 -24.11 -7.70 11.81
CA THR A 514 -22.75 -8.15 12.13
C THR A 514 -22.63 -8.54 13.60
N GLN A 515 -23.19 -7.74 14.53
CA GLN A 515 -23.22 -8.10 15.96
C GLN A 515 -23.89 -9.45 16.19
N ALA A 516 -25.09 -9.64 15.64
CA ALA A 516 -25.85 -10.87 15.74
C ALA A 516 -25.14 -12.06 15.10
N THR A 517 -24.48 -11.86 13.95
CA THR A 517 -23.70 -12.91 13.28
C THR A 517 -22.55 -13.39 14.17
N MET A 518 -21.83 -12.47 14.83
CA MET A 518 -20.74 -12.85 15.74
C MET A 518 -21.27 -13.56 16.99
N LEU A 519 -22.37 -13.08 17.57
CA LEU A 519 -23.01 -13.70 18.73
C LEU A 519 -23.59 -15.08 18.41
N LEU A 520 -24.18 -15.25 17.23
CA LEU A 520 -24.69 -16.55 16.77
C LEU A 520 -23.57 -17.59 16.71
N ARG A 521 -22.43 -17.22 16.12
CA ARG A 521 -21.24 -18.10 16.08
C ARG A 521 -20.71 -18.38 17.49
N ALA A 522 -20.71 -17.39 18.38
CA ALA A 522 -20.28 -17.58 19.77
C ALA A 522 -21.20 -18.56 20.52
N GLY A 523 -22.52 -18.39 20.42
CA GLY A 523 -23.51 -19.27 21.04
C GLY A 523 -23.42 -20.70 20.52
N ARG A 524 -23.21 -20.89 19.21
CA ARG A 524 -22.99 -22.21 18.60
C ARG A 524 -21.72 -22.88 19.16
N LEU A 525 -20.60 -22.17 19.26
CA LEU A 525 -19.39 -22.73 19.88
C LEU A 525 -19.59 -23.07 21.36
N GLN A 526 -20.32 -22.25 22.12
CA GLN A 526 -20.65 -22.54 23.52
C GLN A 526 -21.47 -23.81 23.66
N LEU A 527 -22.44 -24.05 22.77
CA LEU A 527 -23.30 -25.22 22.81
C LEU A 527 -22.60 -26.48 22.28
N ASP A 528 -21.98 -26.38 21.11
CA ASP A 528 -21.54 -27.56 20.35
C ASP A 528 -20.12 -28.01 20.75
N GLN A 529 -19.23 -27.09 21.10
CA GLN A 529 -17.84 -27.40 21.44
C GLN A 529 -17.55 -27.35 22.94
N LEU A 530 -18.17 -26.41 23.67
CA LEU A 530 -17.91 -26.23 25.11
C LEU A 530 -18.92 -26.88 26.03
N ASP A 531 -20.05 -27.36 25.50
CA ASP A 531 -21.14 -27.97 26.28
C ASP A 531 -21.68 -27.07 27.40
N LYS A 532 -21.84 -25.77 27.11
CA LYS A 532 -22.31 -24.74 28.05
C LYS A 532 -23.67 -24.18 27.63
N PRO A 533 -24.77 -24.94 27.78
CA PRO A 533 -26.09 -24.54 27.29
C PRO A 533 -26.60 -23.24 27.93
N ASP A 534 -26.37 -23.00 29.22
CA ASP A 534 -26.81 -21.75 29.87
C ASP A 534 -26.06 -20.52 29.34
N ALA A 535 -24.77 -20.68 29.04
CA ALA A 535 -23.97 -19.60 28.49
C ALA A 535 -24.30 -19.34 27.01
N ALA A 536 -24.69 -20.38 26.27
CA ALA A 536 -25.20 -20.28 24.90
C ALA A 536 -26.57 -19.58 24.89
N MET A 537 -27.48 -19.96 25.80
CA MET A 537 -28.81 -19.36 25.97
C MET A 537 -28.72 -17.84 26.12
N LYS A 538 -27.97 -17.35 27.11
CA LYS A 538 -27.73 -15.91 27.32
C LYS A 538 -27.19 -15.19 26.09
N THR A 539 -26.42 -15.90 25.27
CA THR A 539 -25.82 -15.34 24.05
C THR A 539 -26.83 -15.26 22.90
N PHE A 540 -27.73 -16.24 22.78
CA PHE A 540 -28.82 -16.20 21.81
C PHE A 540 -29.91 -15.20 22.21
N ASP A 541 -30.22 -15.05 23.50
CA ASP A 541 -31.14 -14.02 24.00
C ASP A 541 -30.64 -12.60 23.67
N ALA A 542 -29.32 -12.38 23.79
CA ALA A 542 -28.71 -11.11 23.40
C ALA A 542 -28.88 -10.79 21.90
N ILE A 543 -29.03 -11.80 21.03
CA ILE A 543 -29.34 -11.59 19.62
C ILE A 543 -30.77 -11.05 19.48
N LEU A 544 -31.73 -11.65 20.19
CA LEU A 544 -33.13 -11.23 20.14
C LEU A 544 -33.31 -9.80 20.65
N ALA A 545 -32.64 -9.45 21.74
CA ALA A 545 -32.68 -8.10 22.30
C ALA A 545 -32.06 -7.04 21.37
N LYS A 546 -31.02 -7.39 20.61
CA LYS A 546 -30.31 -6.45 19.72
C LYS A 546 -31.02 -6.16 18.40
N LEU A 547 -31.94 -7.02 17.97
CA LEU A 547 -32.48 -7.05 16.62
C LEU A 547 -33.95 -6.57 16.53
N THR A 548 -34.42 -5.80 17.50
CA THR A 548 -35.80 -5.28 17.54
C THR A 548 -36.04 -4.26 16.41
N GLY A 549 -36.89 -4.60 15.43
CA GLY A 549 -37.44 -3.64 14.46
C GLY A 549 -36.84 -3.59 13.04
N HIS A 550 -36.60 -4.74 12.39
CA HIS A 550 -36.15 -4.96 10.98
C HIS A 550 -34.73 -5.52 10.78
N ALA A 551 -34.24 -6.35 11.72
CA ALA A 551 -33.15 -7.26 11.38
C ALA A 551 -33.63 -8.34 10.39
N LYS A 552 -32.72 -8.89 9.58
CA LYS A 552 -33.04 -10.03 8.71
C LYS A 552 -33.72 -11.12 9.53
N ALA A 553 -34.98 -11.44 9.20
CA ALA A 553 -35.78 -12.46 9.88
C ALA A 553 -35.04 -13.80 10.08
N SER A 554 -34.08 -14.09 9.17
CA SER A 554 -33.21 -15.26 9.24
C SER A 554 -32.26 -15.31 10.45
N LEU A 555 -31.73 -14.18 10.96
CA LEU A 555 -30.83 -14.16 12.11
C LEU A 555 -31.61 -14.30 13.43
N LEU A 556 -32.73 -13.59 13.56
CA LEU A 556 -33.67 -13.75 14.67
C LEU A 556 -34.14 -15.20 14.78
N ARG A 557 -34.53 -15.78 13.65
CA ARG A 557 -34.94 -17.19 13.56
C ARG A 557 -33.82 -18.13 14.00
N GLN A 558 -32.58 -17.91 13.55
CA GLN A 558 -31.43 -18.72 13.98
C GLN A 558 -31.12 -18.59 15.48
N GLY A 559 -31.32 -17.40 16.06
CA GLY A 559 -31.26 -17.19 17.51
C GLY A 559 -32.29 -18.04 18.26
N ARG A 560 -33.56 -18.03 17.82
CA ARG A 560 -34.63 -18.86 18.39
C ARG A 560 -34.37 -20.37 18.27
N ILE A 561 -33.84 -20.82 17.12
CA ILE A 561 -33.40 -22.21 16.97
C ILE A 561 -32.28 -22.52 17.97
N GLY A 562 -31.32 -21.61 18.15
CA GLY A 562 -30.26 -21.74 19.16
C GLY A 562 -30.79 -21.86 20.60
N ILE A 563 -31.81 -21.07 20.96
CA ILE A 563 -32.51 -21.16 22.25
C ILE A 563 -33.15 -22.55 22.41
N GLY A 564 -33.85 -23.03 21.39
CA GLY A 564 -34.43 -24.38 21.41
C GLY A 564 -33.36 -25.47 21.58
N ASP A 565 -32.22 -25.34 20.88
CA ASP A 565 -31.10 -26.27 21.00
C ASP A 565 -30.46 -26.24 22.40
N ALA A 566 -30.42 -25.08 23.06
CA ALA A 566 -29.94 -24.95 24.42
C ALA A 566 -30.92 -25.56 25.45
N TRP A 567 -32.24 -25.42 25.26
CA TRP A 567 -33.24 -26.12 26.08
C TRP A 567 -33.19 -27.63 25.89
N LEU A 568 -32.99 -28.10 24.65
CA LEU A 568 -32.79 -29.51 24.34
C LEU A 568 -31.57 -30.06 25.10
N ALA A 569 -30.46 -29.34 25.10
CA ALA A 569 -29.26 -29.73 25.86
C ALA A 569 -29.45 -29.71 27.39
N ARG A 570 -30.48 -29.03 27.89
CA ARG A 570 -30.90 -29.03 29.31
C ARG A 570 -31.97 -30.08 29.62
N SER A 571 -32.29 -30.97 28.67
CA SER A 571 -33.34 -31.98 28.81
C SER A 571 -34.74 -31.39 29.05
N GLN A 572 -35.03 -30.19 28.52
CA GLN A 572 -36.35 -29.54 28.65
C GLN A 572 -37.06 -29.49 27.29
N ALA A 573 -37.60 -30.64 26.85
CA ALA A 573 -38.19 -30.79 25.52
C ALA A 573 -39.37 -29.83 25.26
N ASP A 574 -40.22 -29.55 26.25
CA ASP A 574 -41.37 -28.67 26.04
C ASP A 574 -40.95 -27.23 25.76
N LYS A 575 -39.93 -26.73 26.47
CA LYS A 575 -39.35 -25.41 26.22
C LYS A 575 -38.61 -25.37 24.88
N ALA A 576 -37.91 -26.44 24.53
CA ALA A 576 -37.29 -26.56 23.20
C ALA A 576 -38.35 -26.50 22.09
N ARG A 577 -39.46 -27.24 22.25
CA ARG A 577 -40.58 -27.27 21.30
C ARG A 577 -41.19 -25.88 21.12
N LEU A 578 -41.42 -25.15 22.21
CA LEU A 578 -41.93 -23.78 22.16
C LEU A 578 -40.97 -22.85 21.41
N ALA A 579 -39.67 -22.90 21.70
CA ALA A 579 -38.68 -22.08 21.01
C ALA A 579 -38.57 -22.41 19.50
N TYR A 580 -38.66 -23.69 19.13
CA TYR A 580 -38.69 -24.10 17.73
C TYR A 580 -39.98 -23.66 17.01
N ALA A 581 -41.12 -23.71 17.69
CA ALA A 581 -42.39 -23.21 17.15
C ALA A 581 -42.31 -21.69 16.89
N GLN A 582 -41.73 -20.92 17.82
CA GLN A 582 -41.49 -19.48 17.66
C GLN A 582 -40.49 -19.15 16.53
N ALA A 583 -39.57 -20.07 16.20
CA ALA A 583 -38.70 -19.94 15.03
C ALA A 583 -39.46 -20.20 13.72
N GLY A 584 -40.43 -21.12 13.74
CA GLY A 584 -41.24 -21.50 12.58
C GLY A 584 -40.45 -22.16 11.44
N PRO A 585 -41.11 -22.51 10.32
CA PRO A 585 -40.45 -23.07 9.13
C PRO A 585 -39.48 -22.09 8.45
N GLY A 586 -38.48 -22.62 7.75
CA GLY A 586 -37.42 -21.82 7.11
C GLY A 586 -37.83 -21.10 5.83
N ASP A 587 -38.85 -21.60 5.15
CA ASP A 587 -39.35 -21.07 3.88
C ASP A 587 -40.85 -21.38 3.70
N GLY A 588 -41.46 -20.82 2.65
CA GLY A 588 -42.88 -20.99 2.36
C GLY A 588 -43.27 -22.42 2.00
N ARG A 589 -42.37 -23.20 1.37
CA ARG A 589 -42.63 -24.60 1.02
C ARG A 589 -42.67 -25.46 2.28
N ALA A 590 -41.74 -25.25 3.20
CA ALA A 590 -41.71 -25.92 4.50
C ALA A 590 -42.92 -25.56 5.37
N LYS A 591 -43.45 -24.34 5.22
CA LYS A 591 -44.70 -23.94 5.88
C LYS A 591 -45.92 -24.63 5.28
N LYS A 592 -46.03 -24.71 3.95
CA LYS A 592 -47.20 -25.25 3.26
C LYS A 592 -47.22 -26.79 3.21
N TYR A 593 -46.04 -27.41 3.08
CA TYR A 593 -45.88 -28.84 2.85
C TYR A 593 -44.76 -29.45 3.72
N PRO A 594 -44.86 -29.39 5.06
CA PRO A 594 -43.78 -29.86 5.94
C PRO A 594 -43.45 -31.35 5.73
N GLY A 595 -44.44 -32.22 5.49
CA GLY A 595 -44.21 -33.65 5.24
C GLY A 595 -43.37 -33.94 3.99
N ILE A 596 -43.65 -33.23 2.88
CA ILE A 596 -42.90 -33.36 1.63
C ILE A 596 -41.45 -32.89 1.85
N VAL A 597 -41.28 -31.73 2.48
CA VAL A 597 -39.96 -31.16 2.76
C VAL A 597 -39.12 -32.09 3.66
N ARG A 598 -39.74 -32.74 4.67
CA ARG A 598 -39.08 -33.76 5.48
C ARG A 598 -38.58 -34.93 4.64
N GLY A 599 -39.45 -35.51 3.82
CA GLY A 599 -39.10 -36.64 2.96
C GLY A 599 -37.98 -36.29 1.97
N ASP A 600 -38.00 -35.08 1.41
CA ASP A 600 -36.97 -34.60 0.49
C ASP A 600 -35.60 -34.46 1.17
N PHE A 601 -35.55 -33.91 2.38
CA PHE A 601 -34.31 -33.79 3.14
C PHE A 601 -33.76 -35.15 3.59
N ALA A 602 -34.64 -36.05 4.06
CA ALA A 602 -34.26 -37.40 4.45
C ALA A 602 -33.57 -38.14 3.30
N ARG A 603 -34.23 -38.20 2.13
CA ARG A 603 -33.69 -38.86 0.93
C ARG A 603 -32.35 -38.29 0.49
N GLN A 604 -32.19 -36.95 0.52
CA GLN A 604 -30.91 -36.31 0.18
C GLN A 604 -29.80 -36.69 1.16
N ALA A 605 -30.06 -36.60 2.47
CA ALA A 605 -29.07 -36.93 3.49
C ALA A 605 -28.65 -38.41 3.41
N GLU A 606 -29.61 -39.31 3.23
CA GLU A 606 -29.38 -40.75 3.06
C GLU A 606 -28.58 -41.07 1.79
N ASP A 607 -28.93 -40.47 0.65
CA ASP A 607 -28.19 -40.66 -0.61
C ASP A 607 -26.74 -40.18 -0.48
N TYR A 608 -26.50 -39.00 0.12
CA TYR A 608 -25.15 -38.52 0.37
C TYR A 608 -24.37 -39.41 1.34
N LEU A 609 -25.00 -39.93 2.40
CA LEU A 609 -24.39 -40.90 3.31
C LEU A 609 -24.01 -42.20 2.57
N ARG A 610 -24.92 -42.72 1.74
CA ARG A 610 -24.71 -43.93 0.94
C ARG A 610 -23.53 -43.78 -0.02
N ARG A 611 -23.43 -42.61 -0.66
CA ARG A 611 -22.30 -42.24 -1.55
C ARG A 611 -21.03 -41.83 -0.81
N ARG A 612 -21.03 -41.87 0.53
CA ARG A 612 -19.92 -41.43 1.39
C ARG A 612 -19.52 -39.96 1.21
N ASN A 613 -20.42 -39.12 0.69
CA ASN A 613 -20.23 -37.69 0.60
C ASN A 613 -20.62 -37.01 1.92
N TYR A 614 -19.80 -37.22 2.96
CA TYR A 614 -20.10 -36.75 4.32
C TYR A 614 -20.20 -35.23 4.49
N PRO A 615 -19.43 -34.39 3.75
CA PRO A 615 -19.65 -32.95 3.78
C PRO A 615 -21.05 -32.56 3.27
N ALA A 616 -21.49 -33.10 2.14
CA ALA A 616 -22.82 -32.82 1.60
C ALA A 616 -23.94 -33.39 2.49
N ALA A 617 -23.75 -34.57 3.07
CA ALA A 617 -24.68 -35.14 4.04
C ALA A 617 -24.83 -34.25 5.28
N ALA A 618 -23.71 -33.73 5.82
CA ALA A 618 -23.73 -32.81 6.95
C ALA A 618 -24.48 -31.51 6.62
N GLU A 619 -24.26 -30.96 5.44
CA GLU A 619 -24.94 -29.76 4.97
C GLU A 619 -26.45 -30.00 4.76
N ALA A 620 -26.83 -31.14 4.18
CA ALA A 620 -28.23 -31.52 3.99
C ALA A 620 -28.98 -31.64 5.33
N VAL A 621 -28.38 -32.33 6.32
CA VAL A 621 -28.96 -32.46 7.66
C VAL A 621 -28.99 -31.12 8.39
N GLU A 622 -27.95 -30.30 8.30
CA GLU A 622 -27.97 -28.95 8.88
C GLU A 622 -29.09 -28.09 8.25
N LYS A 623 -29.24 -28.15 6.93
CA LYS A 623 -30.30 -27.42 6.22
C LYS A 623 -31.69 -27.91 6.64
N TRP A 624 -31.91 -29.21 6.75
CA TRP A 624 -33.16 -29.77 7.28
C TRP A 624 -33.47 -29.21 8.66
N GLU A 625 -32.55 -29.39 9.60
CA GLU A 625 -32.73 -28.97 10.98
C GLU A 625 -32.86 -27.45 11.15
N ARG A 626 -32.32 -26.69 10.21
CA ARG A 626 -32.56 -25.25 10.13
C ARG A 626 -33.90 -24.95 9.52
N THR A 627 -34.41 -25.71 8.57
CA THR A 627 -35.71 -25.46 7.92
C THR A 627 -36.89 -25.92 8.77
N LEU A 628 -36.80 -27.08 9.43
CA LEU A 628 -37.82 -27.67 10.30
C LEU A 628 -37.21 -28.01 11.67
N PRO A 629 -36.97 -27.02 12.54
CA PRO A 629 -36.19 -27.23 13.77
C PRO A 629 -36.88 -28.14 14.80
N ALA A 630 -38.22 -28.21 14.80
CA ALA A 630 -38.96 -29.11 15.68
C ALA A 630 -38.71 -30.60 15.39
N ASP A 631 -38.32 -30.95 14.16
CA ASP A 631 -38.07 -32.35 13.77
C ASP A 631 -36.86 -32.95 14.53
N LYS A 632 -35.99 -32.10 15.11
CA LYS A 632 -34.92 -32.54 16.02
C LYS A 632 -35.48 -33.31 17.22
N LEU A 633 -36.63 -32.90 17.74
CA LEU A 633 -37.31 -33.54 18.87
C LEU A 633 -38.01 -34.84 18.46
N THR A 634 -38.46 -34.92 17.20
CA THR A 634 -39.01 -36.15 16.63
C THR A 634 -37.92 -37.21 16.52
N GLY A 635 -36.75 -36.84 16.02
CA GLY A 635 -35.49 -37.57 16.20
C GLY A 635 -34.82 -38.10 14.94
N TYR A 636 -35.53 -38.16 13.80
CA TYR A 636 -34.94 -38.75 12.59
C TYR A 636 -33.78 -37.92 12.01
N SER A 637 -33.95 -36.59 11.95
CA SER A 637 -32.87 -35.69 11.52
C SER A 637 -31.65 -35.78 12.47
N THR A 638 -31.89 -35.90 13.78
CA THR A 638 -30.86 -36.11 14.80
C THR A 638 -30.14 -37.46 14.64
N LEU A 639 -30.86 -38.52 14.25
CA LEU A 639 -30.27 -39.82 13.96
C LEU A 639 -29.29 -39.71 12.79
N LEU A 640 -29.72 -39.15 11.66
CA LEU A 640 -28.86 -38.94 10.49
C LEU A 640 -27.68 -38.01 10.81
N ARG A 641 -27.88 -36.98 11.66
CA ARG A 641 -26.77 -36.15 12.17
C ARG A 641 -25.73 -37.00 12.89
N CYS A 642 -26.16 -37.88 13.79
CA CYS A 642 -25.26 -38.76 14.54
C CYS A 642 -24.51 -39.73 13.62
N GLU A 643 -25.16 -40.28 12.60
CA GLU A 643 -24.51 -41.12 11.57
C GLU A 643 -23.45 -40.35 10.79
N VAL A 644 -23.77 -39.13 10.34
CA VAL A 644 -22.79 -38.25 9.67
C VAL A 644 -21.61 -37.94 10.58
N LEU A 645 -21.85 -37.66 11.87
CA LEU A 645 -20.78 -37.38 12.84
C LEU A 645 -19.89 -38.61 13.06
N LEU A 646 -20.48 -39.80 13.21
CA LEU A 646 -19.74 -41.07 13.29
C LEU A 646 -18.89 -41.31 12.04
N ALA A 647 -19.46 -41.14 10.85
CA ALA A 647 -18.74 -41.31 9.58
C ALA A 647 -17.58 -40.33 9.43
N ARG A 648 -17.72 -39.11 9.98
CA ARG A 648 -16.66 -38.08 10.04
C ARG A 648 -15.70 -38.24 11.23
N LYS A 649 -15.80 -39.35 11.97
CA LYS A 649 -14.97 -39.66 13.16
C LYS A 649 -15.11 -38.63 14.30
N LYS A 650 -16.21 -37.89 14.34
CA LYS A 650 -16.56 -36.94 15.42
C LYS A 650 -17.34 -37.64 16.53
N TYR A 651 -16.73 -38.68 17.10
CA TYR A 651 -17.41 -39.61 18.02
C TYR A 651 -17.97 -38.93 19.28
N ALA A 652 -17.19 -38.06 19.92
CA ALA A 652 -17.65 -37.35 21.12
C ALA A 652 -18.90 -36.48 20.83
N ASP A 653 -18.94 -35.84 19.66
CA ASP A 653 -20.10 -35.03 19.27
C ASP A 653 -21.31 -35.90 18.91
N ALA A 654 -21.09 -37.06 18.26
CA ALA A 654 -22.16 -38.01 17.94
C ALA A 654 -22.84 -38.54 19.21
N ALA A 655 -22.05 -39.00 20.20
CA ALA A 655 -22.58 -39.47 21.47
C ALA A 655 -23.37 -38.38 22.21
N ARG A 656 -22.80 -37.17 22.27
CA ARG A 656 -23.42 -36.02 22.94
C ARG A 656 -24.77 -35.64 22.31
N GLN A 657 -24.86 -35.58 20.98
CA GLN A 657 -26.09 -35.23 20.28
C GLN A 657 -27.17 -36.30 20.46
N ALA A 658 -26.80 -37.58 20.39
CA ALA A 658 -27.70 -38.69 20.64
C ALA A 658 -28.28 -38.63 22.07
N GLU A 659 -27.42 -38.53 23.09
CA GLU A 659 -27.89 -38.48 24.47
C GLU A 659 -28.70 -37.23 24.79
N ARG A 660 -28.35 -36.05 24.24
CA ARG A 660 -29.14 -34.82 24.42
C ARG A 660 -30.60 -35.01 24.02
N LEU A 661 -30.84 -35.62 22.86
CA LEU A 661 -32.20 -35.87 22.40
C LEU A 661 -32.89 -36.92 23.28
N VAL A 662 -32.25 -38.05 23.56
CA VAL A 662 -32.88 -39.14 24.34
C VAL A 662 -33.19 -38.69 25.77
N ASN A 663 -32.34 -37.84 26.37
CA ASN A 663 -32.60 -37.28 27.70
C ASN A 663 -33.76 -36.28 27.68
N ALA A 664 -33.88 -35.47 26.63
CA ALA A 664 -34.95 -34.49 26.51
C ALA A 664 -36.30 -35.14 26.13
N ASN A 665 -36.29 -36.11 25.23
CA ASN A 665 -37.46 -36.80 24.74
C ASN A 665 -37.22 -38.33 24.70
N PRO A 666 -37.34 -39.01 25.86
CA PRO A 666 -37.18 -40.46 25.92
C PRO A 666 -38.24 -41.22 25.13
N GLN A 667 -39.37 -40.60 24.79
CA GLN A 667 -40.47 -41.21 24.02
C GLN A 667 -40.26 -41.11 22.49
N SER A 668 -39.11 -40.64 22.02
CA SER A 668 -38.82 -40.60 20.58
C SER A 668 -38.75 -42.02 20.01
N ASN A 669 -39.41 -42.24 18.86
CA ASN A 669 -39.32 -43.49 18.09
C ASN A 669 -37.89 -43.86 17.66
N TYR A 670 -36.94 -42.92 17.75
CA TYR A 670 -35.55 -43.12 17.38
C TYR A 670 -34.62 -43.26 18.59
N ALA A 671 -35.15 -43.26 19.81
CA ALA A 671 -34.35 -43.24 21.03
C ALA A 671 -33.41 -44.44 21.17
N ALA A 672 -33.90 -45.66 20.94
CA ALA A 672 -33.07 -46.88 20.96
C ALA A 672 -31.96 -46.83 19.89
N SER A 673 -32.28 -46.41 18.67
CA SER A 673 -31.32 -46.25 17.57
C SER A 673 -30.26 -45.20 17.88
N LEU A 674 -30.63 -44.08 18.49
CA LEU A 674 -29.70 -43.04 18.93
C LEU A 674 -28.78 -43.53 20.03
N LEU A 675 -29.30 -44.25 21.03
CA LEU A 675 -28.48 -44.88 22.06
C LEU A 675 -27.50 -45.90 21.46
N LYS A 676 -27.91 -46.67 20.43
CA LYS A 676 -27.00 -47.55 19.68
C LYS A 676 -25.85 -46.79 19.03
N LEU A 677 -26.12 -45.65 18.39
CA LEU A 677 -25.08 -44.80 17.82
C LEU A 677 -24.18 -44.18 18.90
N ALA A 678 -24.73 -43.82 20.06
CA ALA A 678 -23.97 -43.36 21.22
C ALA A 678 -23.03 -44.44 21.76
N ILE A 679 -23.49 -45.69 21.86
CA ILE A 679 -22.64 -46.84 22.23
C ILE A 679 -21.46 -46.95 21.26
N ARG A 680 -21.74 -47.00 19.95
CA ARG A 680 -20.70 -47.05 18.91
C ARG A 680 -19.69 -45.92 19.04
N ALA A 681 -20.17 -44.70 19.28
CA ALA A 681 -19.32 -43.54 19.49
C ALA A 681 -18.45 -43.67 20.75
N TYR A 682 -19.04 -44.07 21.88
CA TYR A 682 -18.33 -44.24 23.15
C TYR A 682 -17.28 -45.34 23.10
N THR A 683 -17.56 -46.46 22.43
CA THR A 683 -16.58 -47.52 22.17
C THR A 683 -15.38 -46.97 21.40
N LYS A 684 -15.60 -46.13 20.37
CA LYS A 684 -14.52 -45.54 19.57
C LYS A 684 -13.65 -44.53 20.31
N ILE A 685 -14.13 -43.96 21.42
CA ILE A 685 -13.36 -43.03 22.28
C ILE A 685 -13.00 -43.65 23.64
N ASN A 686 -13.03 -44.98 23.73
CA ASN A 686 -12.66 -45.75 24.91
C ASN A 686 -13.37 -45.30 26.21
N LYS A 687 -14.69 -45.15 26.12
CA LYS A 687 -15.58 -44.76 27.24
C LYS A 687 -16.57 -45.90 27.57
N PRO A 688 -16.10 -47.06 28.07
CA PRO A 688 -16.92 -48.25 28.25
C PRO A 688 -18.04 -48.06 29.28
N ARG A 689 -17.81 -47.29 30.35
CA ARG A 689 -18.86 -46.99 31.35
C ARG A 689 -20.04 -46.25 30.73
N GLN A 690 -19.78 -45.28 29.86
CA GLN A 690 -20.82 -44.55 29.14
C GLN A 690 -21.57 -45.45 28.16
N ALA A 691 -20.83 -46.30 27.42
CA ALA A 691 -21.43 -47.28 26.52
C ALA A 691 -22.37 -48.25 27.26
N ASN A 692 -21.93 -48.82 28.39
CA ASN A 692 -22.75 -49.72 29.20
C ASN A 692 -24.01 -49.03 29.74
N ARG A 693 -23.91 -47.77 30.20
CA ARG A 693 -25.09 -47.00 30.62
C ARG A 693 -26.09 -46.80 29.48
N CYS A 694 -25.63 -46.55 28.26
CA CYS A 694 -26.53 -46.48 27.10
C CYS A 694 -27.18 -47.84 26.81
N GLN A 695 -26.44 -48.93 26.96
CA GLN A 695 -26.91 -50.30 26.77
C GLN A 695 -28.01 -50.69 27.77
N GLU A 696 -27.77 -50.43 29.05
CA GLU A 696 -28.74 -50.65 30.14
C GLU A 696 -30.04 -49.87 29.90
N ARG A 697 -29.92 -48.61 29.42
CA ARG A 697 -31.08 -47.79 29.07
C ARG A 697 -31.89 -48.38 27.93
N ILE A 698 -31.26 -48.99 26.92
CA ILE A 698 -31.97 -49.71 25.84
C ILE A 698 -32.77 -50.86 26.44
N ILE A 699 -32.11 -51.73 27.22
CA ILE A 699 -32.72 -52.94 27.78
C ILE A 699 -33.89 -52.62 28.71
N LYS A 700 -33.75 -51.58 29.53
CA LYS A 700 -34.73 -51.20 30.56
C LYS A 700 -35.89 -50.38 30.00
N ASN A 701 -35.62 -49.40 29.15
CA ASN A 701 -36.62 -48.41 28.76
C ASN A 701 -37.22 -48.65 27.36
N TYR A 702 -36.62 -49.53 26.56
CA TYR A 702 -37.04 -49.84 25.19
C TYR A 702 -37.04 -51.37 24.96
N PRO A 703 -37.86 -52.13 25.71
CA PRO A 703 -37.83 -53.59 25.72
C PRO A 703 -38.11 -54.23 24.35
N GLU A 704 -38.90 -53.57 23.50
CA GLU A 704 -39.17 -53.95 22.11
C GLU A 704 -37.93 -53.90 21.21
N ASN A 705 -36.88 -53.22 21.66
CA ASN A 705 -35.60 -53.07 20.96
C ASN A 705 -34.45 -53.80 21.68
N ARG A 706 -34.72 -54.79 22.54
CA ARG A 706 -33.68 -55.50 23.33
C ARG A 706 -32.56 -56.11 22.50
N GLU A 707 -32.84 -56.59 21.30
CA GLU A 707 -31.83 -57.12 20.35
C GLU A 707 -30.88 -56.04 19.80
N ILE A 708 -31.23 -54.75 19.92
CA ILE A 708 -30.31 -53.64 19.63
C ILE A 708 -29.32 -53.41 20.78
N GLY A 709 -29.72 -53.77 22.00
CA GLY A 709 -28.97 -53.59 23.22
C GLY A 709 -28.10 -54.78 23.62
N LYS A 710 -28.46 -56.01 23.26
CA LYS A 710 -27.54 -57.17 23.32
C LYS A 710 -26.44 -57.02 22.28
#